data_AF-A0A7C4J2H5-F1
#
_entry.id   AF-A0A7C4J2H5-F1
#
_cell.length_a   1.000
_cell.length_b   1.000
_cell.length_c   1.000
_cell.angle_alpha   90.00
_cell.angle_beta   90.00
_cell.angle_gamma   90.00
#
_symmetry.space_group_name_H-M   'P 1'
#
loop_
_entity.id
_entity.type
_entity.pdbx_description
1 polymer ?
#
loop_
_entity_poly.entity_id
_entity_poly.type
_entity_poly.pdbx_seq_one_letter_code
_entity_poly.pdbx_strand_id
1 'polypeptide(L)'
;MKIIRNIQDIVSRKFSSTYQRVSVVLIIIILSQLLTTVTIAQNPAMIAEINKRAQEYYDKKELSKAIIEWLKILEIDPNNEDVQRKIELVYEEKHKKDISLQRAKLYYRLSRKMLPDNVKNAQDNSKIAIENFIIAYRMDPNDPELQVLREDLKILDNEIKLELAKKRMAEEIKKKYYALLEDANKLMIEKQYEEAIKVWDEILRLVPLDTVAMEGKRQAELAISNRLRYEKIMMLIATGEELFKQEKYVDSRNEFLEVLKLDAKNRVAKDYVSKIDDILEEKRTYEQRRIQAEQFYVAGINNLKTYEFDQAKDNFENALALIDNYKDARAQLEAIPRLKKEYEEQQRLLKLQKIDKTFQEGLLSLTEGRYRDAVAAFQATLTLDPKNELAKRYLSTALDALRVQEEEVVDENNPYYSIVQPLIESGKRLYNQGKYDESRKQFQKILNLFPQNRIATEYLLRCDLAQNPESFKKFADNIVNEGRKYLAERKFNEAYRKFELIASIDPQYPEIQNLMALSRVEKKKAGFEGTDEDLRRRYNIAMQLYQQGGKNNMEKALAEFRVINNKYPDYIQVAIIINKIESQLRFEVTEEREAKKLTPRQQELVREYYFKGINYYSNNQFELAITEWRKVLAIDPNHEKAKNNIKKCLILLGR
;
A
#
# COMPACT_ATOMS: atom_id res chain seq x y z
N MET A 1 32.26 34.46 -90.59
CA MET A 1 31.42 35.39 -91.38
C MET A 1 30.46 34.65 -92.34
N LYS A 2 29.74 33.62 -91.87
CA LYS A 2 28.60 33.00 -92.59
C LYS A 2 27.55 32.35 -91.66
N ILE A 3 27.47 32.85 -90.41
CA ILE A 3 26.45 32.47 -89.40
C ILE A 3 25.75 33.75 -88.83
N ILE A 4 26.07 34.94 -89.36
CA ILE A 4 25.53 36.24 -88.91
C ILE A 4 24.54 36.86 -89.93
N ARG A 5 24.15 36.13 -91.00
CA ARG A 5 23.08 36.58 -91.93
C ARG A 5 21.78 35.77 -91.90
N ASN A 6 21.72 34.64 -91.18
CA ASN A 6 20.50 33.81 -91.07
C ASN A 6 19.70 34.01 -89.77
N ILE A 7 20.02 35.03 -88.96
CA ILE A 7 19.25 35.38 -87.74
C ILE A 7 18.47 36.70 -87.92
N GLN A 8 18.79 37.50 -88.95
CA GLN A 8 17.99 38.70 -89.31
C GLN A 8 16.77 38.40 -90.20
N ASP A 9 16.67 37.22 -90.84
CA ASP A 9 15.52 36.82 -91.68
C ASP A 9 14.55 35.82 -91.04
N ILE A 10 14.83 35.36 -89.81
CA ILE A 10 13.89 34.53 -89.02
C ILE A 10 13.19 35.36 -87.93
N VAL A 11 13.68 36.58 -87.65
CA VAL A 11 13.06 37.52 -86.70
C VAL A 11 12.21 38.59 -87.41
N SER A 12 12.22 38.66 -88.75
CA SER A 12 11.38 39.56 -89.55
C SER A 12 10.11 38.91 -90.14
N ARG A 13 9.84 37.63 -89.83
CA ARG A 13 8.60 36.92 -90.21
C ARG A 13 7.99 36.17 -89.02
N LYS A 14 7.51 36.90 -88.02
CA LYS A 14 6.43 36.47 -87.12
C LYS A 14 6.00 37.65 -86.24
N PHE A 15 4.70 37.73 -85.99
CA PHE A 15 3.98 38.75 -85.21
C PHE A 15 3.63 40.04 -85.95
N SER A 16 2.77 39.84 -86.95
CA SER A 16 1.75 40.80 -87.36
C SER A 16 1.04 41.40 -86.14
N SER A 17 1.00 42.72 -86.05
CA SER A 17 0.31 43.57 -85.06
C SER A 17 -1.22 43.51 -85.12
N THR A 18 -1.78 42.42 -85.63
CA THR A 18 -3.21 42.21 -85.88
C THR A 18 -3.82 41.11 -85.02
N TYR A 19 -3.03 40.29 -84.30
CA TYR A 19 -3.57 39.13 -83.56
C TYR A 19 -3.87 39.36 -82.07
N GLN A 20 -3.29 40.37 -81.41
CA GLN A 20 -3.61 40.66 -79.99
C GLN A 20 -4.84 41.57 -79.81
N ARG A 21 -5.10 42.51 -80.73
CA ARG A 21 -6.34 43.30 -80.71
C ARG A 21 -7.57 42.48 -81.13
N VAL A 22 -7.40 41.47 -81.98
CA VAL A 22 -8.49 40.59 -82.43
C VAL A 22 -8.89 39.58 -81.35
N SER A 23 -7.99 39.20 -80.44
CA SER A 23 -8.29 38.22 -79.36
C SER A 23 -9.20 38.80 -78.26
N VAL A 24 -9.04 40.08 -77.92
CA VAL A 24 -9.87 40.76 -76.90
C VAL A 24 -11.25 41.08 -77.46
N VAL A 25 -11.32 41.51 -78.72
CA VAL A 25 -12.59 41.80 -79.40
C VAL A 25 -13.40 40.52 -79.68
N LEU A 26 -12.76 39.39 -80.00
CA LEU A 26 -13.48 38.11 -80.19
C LEU A 26 -14.06 37.56 -78.88
N ILE A 27 -13.36 37.70 -77.75
CA ILE A 27 -13.87 37.22 -76.44
C ILE A 27 -15.07 38.06 -75.98
N ILE A 28 -15.06 39.37 -76.24
CA ILE A 28 -16.20 40.28 -75.95
C ILE A 28 -17.40 39.99 -76.88
N ILE A 29 -17.17 39.59 -78.14
CA ILE A 29 -18.24 39.21 -79.08
C ILE A 29 -18.83 37.82 -78.75
N ILE A 30 -18.02 36.89 -78.25
CA ILE A 30 -18.48 35.54 -77.90
C ILE A 30 -19.23 35.53 -76.55
N LEU A 31 -18.91 36.44 -75.61
CA LEU A 31 -19.66 36.62 -74.37
C LEU A 31 -20.97 37.41 -74.55
N SER A 32 -21.06 38.32 -75.53
CA SER A 32 -22.29 39.10 -75.80
C SER A 32 -23.34 38.37 -76.64
N GLN A 33 -22.99 37.26 -77.30
CA GLN A 33 -23.94 36.43 -78.07
C GLN A 33 -24.50 35.21 -77.31
N LEU A 34 -24.17 35.06 -76.02
CA LEU A 34 -24.51 33.87 -75.23
C LEU A 34 -25.18 34.22 -73.89
N LEU A 35 -26.11 35.18 -73.88
CA LEU A 35 -27.11 35.32 -72.81
C LEU A 35 -28.31 36.15 -73.29
N THR A 36 -29.10 35.56 -74.19
CA THR A 36 -30.53 35.88 -74.29
C THR A 36 -31.21 35.50 -72.98
N THR A 37 -31.87 36.48 -72.36
CA THR A 37 -32.91 36.35 -71.33
C THR A 37 -32.57 35.50 -70.10
N VAL A 38 -31.82 36.10 -69.17
CA VAL A 38 -32.18 35.98 -67.75
C VAL A 38 -32.19 37.40 -67.20
N THR A 39 -33.36 37.92 -66.90
CA THR A 39 -33.53 39.11 -66.06
C THR A 39 -33.05 38.76 -64.65
N ILE A 40 -31.73 38.81 -64.45
CA ILE A 40 -31.15 38.85 -63.11
C ILE A 40 -31.30 40.30 -62.68
N ALA A 41 -32.10 40.53 -61.64
CA ALA A 41 -32.20 41.82 -61.01
C ALA A 41 -30.79 42.35 -60.75
N GLN A 42 -30.37 43.38 -61.49
CA GLN A 42 -29.12 44.09 -61.24
C GLN A 42 -29.20 44.58 -59.79
N ASN A 43 -28.53 43.90 -58.87
CA ASN A 43 -28.49 44.31 -57.48
C ASN A 43 -27.33 45.30 -57.36
N PRO A 44 -27.57 46.62 -57.40
CA PRO A 44 -26.49 47.61 -57.52
C PRO A 44 -25.58 47.58 -56.28
N ALA A 45 -26.11 47.12 -55.14
CA ALA A 45 -25.36 46.88 -53.92
C ALA A 45 -24.31 45.76 -54.10
N MET A 46 -24.64 44.69 -54.82
CA MET A 46 -23.70 43.59 -55.09
C MET A 46 -22.59 44.03 -56.05
N ILE A 47 -22.91 44.78 -57.11
CA ILE A 47 -21.91 45.34 -58.03
C ILE A 47 -20.98 46.32 -57.30
N ALA A 48 -21.54 47.19 -56.45
CA ALA A 48 -20.75 48.11 -55.63
C ALA A 48 -19.84 47.37 -54.64
N GLU A 49 -20.30 46.27 -54.04
CA GLU A 49 -19.49 45.45 -53.13
C GLU A 49 -18.35 44.73 -53.87
N ILE A 50 -18.62 44.13 -55.03
CA ILE A 50 -17.58 43.49 -55.86
C ILE A 50 -16.57 44.55 -56.33
N ASN A 51 -17.04 45.73 -56.76
CA ASN A 51 -16.15 46.82 -57.19
C ASN A 51 -15.30 47.34 -56.05
N LYS A 52 -15.86 47.45 -54.84
CA LYS A 52 -15.11 47.83 -53.64
C LYS A 52 -14.03 46.80 -53.33
N ARG A 53 -14.36 45.50 -53.38
CA ARG A 53 -13.39 44.41 -53.14
C ARG A 53 -12.30 44.37 -54.23
N ALA A 54 -12.68 44.56 -55.49
CA ALA A 54 -11.74 44.66 -56.61
C ALA A 54 -10.80 45.86 -56.44
N GLN A 55 -11.33 47.00 -56.00
CA GLN A 55 -10.55 48.20 -55.68
C GLN A 55 -9.61 47.95 -54.50
N GLU A 56 -10.06 47.26 -53.45
CA GLU A 56 -9.21 46.87 -52.33
C GLU A 56 -8.06 45.94 -52.78
N TYR A 57 -8.33 44.99 -53.67
CA TYR A 57 -7.27 44.16 -54.28
C TYR A 57 -6.31 44.99 -55.13
N TYR A 58 -6.81 45.97 -55.89
CA TYR A 58 -5.99 46.86 -56.69
C TYR A 58 -5.10 47.75 -55.82
N ASP A 59 -5.64 48.32 -54.75
CA ASP A 59 -4.92 49.16 -53.79
C ASP A 59 -3.84 48.35 -53.06
N LYS A 60 -4.10 47.05 -52.82
CA LYS A 60 -3.11 46.08 -52.31
C LYS A 60 -2.10 45.59 -53.36
N LYS A 61 -2.15 46.10 -54.59
CA LYS A 61 -1.34 45.68 -55.76
C LYS A 61 -1.53 44.21 -56.16
N GLU A 62 -2.64 43.60 -55.76
CA GLU A 62 -3.04 42.25 -56.19
C GLU A 62 -3.78 42.31 -57.54
N LEU A 63 -3.09 42.82 -58.57
CA LEU A 63 -3.66 43.21 -59.86
C LEU A 63 -4.48 42.10 -60.55
N SER A 64 -4.01 40.85 -60.48
CA SER A 64 -4.74 39.70 -61.06
C SER A 64 -6.06 39.42 -60.33
N LYS A 65 -6.11 39.59 -59.00
CA LYS A 65 -7.36 39.40 -58.23
C LYS A 65 -8.32 40.57 -58.47
N ALA A 66 -7.79 41.78 -58.57
CA ALA A 66 -8.57 42.97 -58.94
C ALA A 66 -9.24 42.80 -60.32
N ILE A 67 -8.48 42.35 -61.33
CA ILE A 67 -9.03 42.04 -62.66
C ILE A 67 -10.11 40.97 -62.57
N ILE A 68 -9.89 39.86 -61.84
CA ILE A 68 -10.88 38.79 -61.72
C ILE A 68 -12.18 39.29 -61.09
N GLU A 69 -12.11 40.07 -60.00
CA GLU A 69 -13.31 40.64 -59.38
C GLU A 69 -14.01 41.66 -60.29
N TRP A 70 -13.26 42.50 -61.01
CA TRP A 70 -13.85 43.40 -62.00
C TRP A 70 -14.45 42.67 -63.21
N LEU A 71 -13.87 41.55 -63.65
CA LEU A 71 -14.44 40.71 -64.72
C LEU A 71 -15.78 40.10 -64.31
N LYS A 72 -15.94 39.71 -63.02
CA LYS A 72 -17.25 39.27 -62.51
C LYS A 72 -18.31 40.36 -62.61
N ILE A 73 -17.93 41.64 -62.49
CA ILE A 73 -18.87 42.74 -62.72
C ILE A 73 -19.28 42.78 -64.19
N LEU A 74 -18.35 42.62 -65.13
CA LEU A 74 -18.68 42.57 -66.57
C LEU A 74 -19.50 41.32 -66.96
N GLU A 75 -19.43 40.22 -66.20
CA GLU A 75 -20.35 39.08 -66.39
C GLU A 75 -21.79 39.41 -65.97
N ILE A 76 -21.97 40.27 -64.97
CA ILE A 76 -23.29 40.70 -64.46
C ILE A 76 -23.83 41.91 -65.23
N ASP A 77 -22.95 42.85 -65.59
CA ASP A 77 -23.23 44.11 -66.29
C ASP A 77 -22.20 44.31 -67.42
N PRO A 78 -22.42 43.67 -68.59
CA PRO A 78 -21.46 43.68 -69.70
C PRO A 78 -21.16 45.07 -70.29
N ASN A 79 -22.03 46.05 -70.05
CA ASN A 79 -21.90 47.41 -70.60
C ASN A 79 -21.30 48.41 -69.58
N ASN A 80 -20.70 47.92 -68.49
CA ASN A 80 -20.11 48.77 -67.46
C ASN A 80 -18.78 49.42 -67.92
N GLU A 81 -18.87 50.58 -68.57
CA GLU A 81 -17.71 51.30 -69.13
C GLU A 81 -16.67 51.70 -68.08
N ASP A 82 -17.09 51.97 -66.83
CA ASP A 82 -16.17 52.35 -65.75
C ASP A 82 -15.29 51.18 -65.34
N VAL A 83 -15.88 49.98 -65.17
CA VAL A 83 -15.12 48.77 -64.82
C VAL A 83 -14.26 48.29 -65.98
N GLN A 84 -14.76 48.39 -67.21
CA GLN A 84 -13.97 48.10 -68.42
C GLN A 84 -12.70 48.97 -68.47
N ARG A 85 -12.83 50.30 -68.25
CA ARG A 85 -11.68 51.21 -68.19
C ARG A 85 -10.69 50.85 -67.08
N LYS A 86 -11.17 50.42 -65.91
CA LYS A 86 -10.30 49.97 -64.81
C LYS A 86 -9.51 48.71 -65.19
N ILE A 87 -10.15 47.73 -65.84
CA ILE A 87 -9.49 46.52 -66.32
C ILE A 87 -8.42 46.85 -67.36
N GLU A 88 -8.74 47.71 -68.34
CA GLU A 88 -7.78 48.16 -69.35
C GLU A 88 -6.57 48.87 -68.73
N LEU A 89 -6.79 49.76 -67.76
CA LEU A 89 -5.72 50.41 -67.01
C LEU A 89 -4.79 49.39 -66.34
N VAL A 90 -5.35 48.34 -65.72
CA VAL A 90 -4.53 47.32 -65.06
C VAL A 90 -3.76 46.47 -66.07
N TYR A 91 -4.34 46.18 -67.24
CA TYR A 91 -3.60 45.51 -68.31
C TYR A 91 -2.44 46.37 -68.83
N GLU A 92 -2.63 47.69 -68.95
CA GLU A 92 -1.55 48.61 -69.29
C GLU A 92 -0.46 48.65 -68.21
N GLU A 93 -0.83 48.69 -66.92
CA GLU A 93 0.12 48.61 -65.79
C GLU A 93 0.90 47.30 -65.80
N LYS A 94 0.24 46.16 -66.01
CA LYS A 94 0.90 44.85 -66.11
C LYS A 94 1.84 44.79 -67.31
N HIS A 95 1.43 45.31 -68.47
CA HIS A 95 2.29 45.36 -69.65
C HIS A 95 3.54 46.23 -69.43
N LYS A 96 3.37 47.40 -68.80
CA LYS A 96 4.48 48.30 -68.46
C LYS A 96 5.44 47.67 -67.46
N LYS A 97 4.92 46.98 -66.43
CA LYS A 97 5.72 46.18 -65.48
C LYS A 97 6.55 45.13 -66.21
N ASP A 98 5.94 44.35 -67.11
CA ASP A 98 6.64 43.28 -67.83
C ASP A 98 7.77 43.83 -68.70
N ILE A 99 7.55 44.95 -69.41
CA ILE A 99 8.60 45.63 -70.19
C ILE A 99 9.74 46.09 -69.27
N SER A 100 9.42 46.72 -68.15
CA SER A 100 10.42 47.19 -67.18
C SER A 100 11.21 46.03 -66.55
N LEU A 101 10.54 44.91 -66.23
CA LEU A 101 11.19 43.71 -65.71
C LEU A 101 12.14 43.09 -66.75
N GLN A 102 11.71 42.96 -68.01
CA GLN A 102 12.56 42.43 -69.08
C GLN A 102 13.78 43.33 -69.33
N ARG A 103 13.59 44.66 -69.29
CA ARG A 103 14.70 45.62 -69.38
C ARG A 103 15.65 45.47 -68.19
N ALA A 104 15.13 45.41 -66.96
CA ALA A 104 15.94 45.22 -65.76
C ALA A 104 16.81 43.94 -65.87
N LYS A 105 16.21 42.82 -66.27
CA LYS A 105 16.90 41.55 -66.49
C LYS A 105 17.96 41.62 -67.59
N LEU A 106 17.66 42.28 -68.71
CA LEU A 106 18.61 42.47 -69.81
C LEU A 106 19.84 43.25 -69.33
N TYR A 107 19.62 44.41 -68.70
CA TYR A 107 20.70 45.27 -68.23
C TYR A 107 21.49 44.67 -67.06
N TYR A 108 20.84 43.88 -66.20
CA TYR A 108 21.52 43.05 -65.21
C TYR A 108 22.50 42.06 -65.88
N ARG A 109 22.04 41.30 -66.89
CA ARG A 109 22.90 40.35 -67.63
C ARG A 109 24.04 41.06 -68.36
N LEU A 110 23.76 42.21 -68.97
CA LEU A 110 24.77 43.03 -69.63
C LEU A 110 25.81 43.56 -68.63
N SER A 111 25.37 44.04 -67.48
CA SER A 111 26.25 44.49 -66.40
C SER A 111 27.18 43.37 -65.92
N ARG A 112 26.63 42.18 -65.64
CA ARG A 112 27.42 41.00 -65.24
C ARG A 112 28.45 40.59 -66.28
N LYS A 113 28.09 40.59 -67.57
CA LYS A 113 29.01 40.24 -68.66
C LYS A 113 30.21 41.20 -68.78
N MET A 114 30.05 42.44 -68.31
CA MET A 114 31.11 43.46 -68.37
C MET A 114 32.07 43.37 -67.19
N LEU A 115 31.76 42.61 -66.13
CA LEU A 115 32.67 42.39 -65.02
C LEU A 115 33.63 41.22 -65.34
N PRO A 116 34.91 41.29 -64.91
CA PRO A 116 35.57 42.42 -64.26
C PRO A 116 36.14 43.47 -65.24
N ASP A 117 36.17 43.16 -66.54
CA ASP A 117 36.99 43.87 -67.54
C ASP A 117 36.61 45.35 -67.73
N ASN A 118 35.32 45.68 -67.69
CA ASN A 118 34.80 47.03 -67.91
C ASN A 118 33.81 47.46 -66.83
N VAL A 119 34.35 47.66 -65.62
CA VAL A 119 33.60 48.04 -64.40
C VAL A 119 32.76 49.31 -64.57
N LYS A 120 33.20 50.30 -65.36
CA LYS A 120 32.43 51.53 -65.56
C LYS A 120 31.15 51.25 -66.35
N ASN A 121 31.26 50.50 -67.46
CA ASN A 121 30.08 50.07 -68.22
C ASN A 121 29.21 49.11 -67.42
N ALA A 122 29.79 48.26 -66.57
CA ALA A 122 29.04 47.41 -65.66
C ALA A 122 28.21 48.26 -64.67
N GLN A 123 28.81 49.28 -64.06
CA GLN A 123 28.12 50.22 -63.18
C GLN A 123 26.97 50.95 -63.88
N ASP A 124 27.23 51.48 -65.08
CA ASP A 124 26.22 52.23 -65.84
C ASP A 124 25.04 51.32 -66.24
N ASN A 125 25.32 50.09 -66.69
CA ASN A 125 24.28 49.09 -66.97
C ASN A 125 23.52 48.67 -65.69
N SER A 126 24.20 48.53 -64.56
CA SER A 126 23.56 48.20 -63.27
C SER A 126 22.61 49.30 -62.84
N LYS A 127 22.99 50.57 -63.01
CA LYS A 127 22.10 51.72 -62.73
C LYS A 127 20.82 51.64 -63.56
N ILE A 128 20.93 51.36 -64.86
CA ILE A 128 19.76 51.19 -65.75
C ILE A 128 18.92 49.98 -65.30
N ALA A 129 19.56 48.88 -64.90
CA ALA A 129 18.87 47.70 -64.39
C ALA A 129 18.06 48.02 -63.12
N ILE A 130 18.66 48.74 -62.16
CA ILE A 130 18.03 49.17 -60.91
C ILE A 130 16.88 50.14 -61.18
N GLU A 131 17.07 51.13 -62.05
CA GLU A 131 16.01 52.09 -62.41
C GLU A 131 14.77 51.38 -62.99
N ASN A 132 14.97 50.44 -63.93
CA ASN A 132 13.87 49.66 -64.49
C ASN A 132 13.28 48.67 -63.47
N PHE A 133 14.11 48.09 -62.59
CA PHE A 133 13.66 47.24 -61.49
C PHE A 133 12.75 48.01 -60.53
N ILE A 134 13.12 49.23 -60.12
CA ILE A 134 12.31 50.06 -59.22
C ILE A 134 10.93 50.34 -59.84
N ILE A 135 10.86 50.60 -61.15
CA ILE A 135 9.59 50.80 -61.85
C ILE A 135 8.71 49.55 -61.75
N ALA A 136 9.27 48.37 -62.07
CA ALA A 136 8.53 47.11 -62.01
C ALA A 136 8.15 46.72 -60.56
N TYR A 137 9.06 46.92 -59.59
CA TYR A 137 8.85 46.62 -58.17
C TYR A 137 7.79 47.52 -57.53
N ARG A 138 7.67 48.78 -57.95
CA ARG A 138 6.59 49.67 -57.48
C ARG A 138 5.21 49.25 -57.99
N MET A 139 5.15 48.58 -59.14
CA MET A 139 3.89 48.10 -59.72
C MET A 139 3.45 46.79 -59.07
N ASP A 140 4.39 45.86 -58.86
CA ASP A 140 4.12 44.55 -58.26
C ASP A 140 5.30 44.11 -57.38
N PRO A 141 5.35 44.58 -56.12
CA PRO A 141 6.44 44.25 -55.22
C PRO A 141 6.45 42.77 -54.82
N ASN A 142 5.33 42.05 -54.95
CA ASN A 142 5.21 40.67 -54.50
C ASN A 142 5.55 39.63 -55.57
N ASP A 143 5.89 40.07 -56.79
CA ASP A 143 6.31 39.16 -57.86
C ASP A 143 7.56 38.36 -57.44
N PRO A 144 7.51 37.02 -57.44
CA PRO A 144 8.66 36.17 -57.12
C PRO A 144 9.90 36.46 -57.97
N GLU A 145 9.74 36.80 -59.25
CA GLU A 145 10.86 37.12 -60.13
C GLU A 145 11.53 38.45 -59.74
N LEU A 146 10.75 39.41 -59.26
CA LEU A 146 11.28 40.68 -58.75
C LEU A 146 11.95 40.48 -57.39
N GLN A 147 11.44 39.60 -56.52
CA GLN A 147 12.11 39.27 -55.26
C GLN A 147 13.49 38.64 -55.48
N VAL A 148 13.60 37.70 -56.42
CA VAL A 148 14.89 37.11 -56.81
C VAL A 148 15.81 38.17 -57.42
N LEU A 149 15.29 38.96 -58.38
CA LEU A 149 16.08 39.99 -59.04
C LEU A 149 16.58 41.07 -58.05
N ARG A 150 15.83 41.34 -56.97
CA ARG A 150 16.26 42.25 -55.91
C ARG A 150 17.55 41.78 -55.24
N GLU A 151 17.62 40.51 -54.85
CA GLU A 151 18.82 39.94 -54.23
C GLU A 151 19.96 39.87 -55.24
N ASP A 152 19.68 39.49 -56.48
CA ASP A 152 20.66 39.46 -57.57
C ASP A 152 21.27 40.85 -57.84
N LEU A 153 20.45 41.90 -57.86
CA LEU A 153 20.91 43.29 -58.06
C LEU A 153 21.72 43.79 -56.87
N LYS A 154 21.40 43.36 -55.65
CA LYS A 154 22.17 43.69 -54.45
C LYS A 154 23.55 43.02 -54.48
N ILE A 155 23.63 41.75 -54.89
CA ILE A 155 24.90 41.05 -55.10
C ILE A 155 25.72 41.77 -56.17
N LEU A 156 25.10 42.06 -57.31
CA LEU A 156 25.76 42.76 -58.41
C LEU A 156 26.27 44.16 -58.01
N ASP A 157 25.50 44.94 -57.25
CA ASP A 157 25.93 46.24 -56.75
C ASP A 157 27.16 46.12 -55.81
N ASN A 158 27.18 45.12 -54.95
CA ASN A 158 28.33 44.83 -54.10
C ASN A 158 29.55 44.39 -54.91
N GLU A 159 29.38 43.53 -55.92
CA GLU A 159 30.44 43.10 -56.83
C GLU A 159 31.03 44.30 -57.61
N ILE A 160 30.18 45.20 -58.10
CA ILE A 160 30.62 46.43 -58.79
C ILE A 160 31.38 47.33 -57.84
N LYS A 161 30.89 47.54 -56.61
CA LYS A 161 31.59 48.32 -55.58
C LYS A 161 32.94 47.72 -55.23
N LEU A 162 33.02 46.39 -55.13
CA LEU A 162 34.26 45.65 -54.89
C LEU A 162 35.27 45.87 -56.02
N GLU A 163 34.85 45.67 -57.27
CA GLU A 163 35.74 45.86 -58.43
C GLU A 163 36.15 47.34 -58.63
N LEU A 164 35.27 48.29 -58.32
CA LEU A 164 35.63 49.71 -58.27
C LEU A 164 36.64 50.02 -57.18
N ALA A 165 36.51 49.41 -55.99
CA ALA A 165 37.48 49.56 -54.91
C ALA A 165 38.85 49.00 -55.32
N LYS A 166 38.90 47.80 -55.92
CA LYS A 166 40.14 47.20 -56.46
C LYS A 166 40.79 48.06 -57.54
N LYS A 167 40.00 48.70 -58.41
CA LYS A 167 40.52 49.55 -59.50
C LYS A 167 41.01 50.93 -59.02
N ARG A 168 40.43 51.46 -57.94
CA ARG A 168 40.85 52.73 -57.30
C ARG A 168 41.96 52.55 -56.28
N MET A 169 42.24 51.31 -55.90
CA MET A 169 43.31 50.93 -55.00
C MET A 169 44.65 51.37 -55.59
N ALA A 170 45.44 52.13 -54.81
CA ALA A 170 46.83 52.40 -55.17
C ALA A 170 47.61 51.07 -55.25
N GLU A 171 48.60 51.00 -56.15
CA GLU A 171 49.35 49.75 -56.40
C GLU A 171 50.01 49.18 -55.13
N GLU A 172 50.39 50.05 -54.19
CA GLU A 172 50.90 49.67 -52.87
C GLU A 172 49.84 48.99 -51.99
N ILE A 173 48.62 49.51 -51.96
CA ILE A 173 47.50 48.95 -51.20
C ILE A 173 47.08 47.61 -51.82
N LYS A 174 47.11 47.49 -53.15
CA LYS A 174 46.83 46.25 -53.88
C LYS A 174 47.85 45.15 -53.59
N LYS A 175 49.15 45.47 -53.56
CA LYS A 175 50.19 44.54 -53.12
C LYS A 175 49.98 44.11 -51.67
N LYS A 176 49.65 45.05 -50.78
CA LYS A 176 49.34 44.74 -49.37
C LYS A 176 48.14 43.79 -49.25
N TYR A 177 47.09 44.00 -50.03
CA TYR A 177 45.90 43.13 -50.03
C TYR A 177 46.22 41.68 -50.42
N TYR A 178 46.96 41.45 -51.52
CA TYR A 178 47.31 40.09 -51.91
C TYR A 178 48.26 39.41 -50.93
N ALA A 179 49.19 40.16 -50.33
CA ALA A 179 50.05 39.66 -49.26
C ALA A 179 49.22 39.23 -48.03
N LEU A 180 48.24 40.05 -47.62
CA LEU A 180 47.33 39.70 -46.52
C LEU A 180 46.44 38.49 -46.86
N LEU A 181 45.99 38.34 -48.12
CA LEU A 181 45.23 37.16 -48.54
C LEU A 181 46.08 35.88 -48.44
N GLU A 182 47.32 35.93 -48.89
CA GLU A 182 48.25 34.80 -48.80
C GLU A 182 48.51 34.43 -47.33
N ASP A 183 48.78 35.43 -46.50
CA ASP A 183 49.01 35.25 -45.06
C ASP A 183 47.78 34.69 -44.35
N ALA A 184 46.59 35.25 -44.57
CA ALA A 184 45.35 34.76 -43.99
C ALA A 184 45.05 33.31 -44.40
N ASN A 185 45.27 32.95 -45.67
CA ASN A 185 45.11 31.58 -46.14
C ASN A 185 46.15 30.62 -45.52
N LYS A 186 47.40 31.07 -45.37
CA LYS A 186 48.44 30.30 -44.69
C LYS A 186 48.06 30.03 -43.23
N LEU A 187 47.63 31.04 -42.49
CA LEU A 187 47.16 30.91 -41.11
C LEU A 187 45.95 29.96 -41.01
N MET A 188 45.04 29.98 -41.99
CA MET A 188 43.94 29.02 -42.08
C MET A 188 44.43 27.58 -42.27
N ILE A 189 45.44 27.34 -43.12
CA ILE A 189 46.05 26.02 -43.34
C ILE A 189 46.79 25.54 -42.08
N GLU A 190 47.51 26.44 -41.43
CA GLU A 190 48.22 26.20 -40.18
C GLU A 190 47.28 26.10 -38.97
N LYS A 191 45.96 26.29 -39.18
CA LYS A 191 44.88 26.22 -38.17
C LYS A 191 45.02 27.27 -37.07
N GLN A 192 45.73 28.35 -37.33
CA GLN A 192 45.84 29.53 -36.45
C GLN A 192 44.65 30.46 -36.71
N TYR A 193 43.45 29.96 -36.42
CA TYR A 193 42.19 30.61 -36.78
C TYR A 193 42.01 31.98 -36.11
N GLU A 194 42.46 32.14 -34.86
CA GLU A 194 42.38 33.40 -34.13
C GLU A 194 43.24 34.50 -34.78
N GLU A 195 44.41 34.13 -35.31
CA GLU A 195 45.27 35.06 -36.04
C GLU A 195 44.73 35.31 -37.45
N ALA A 196 44.23 34.26 -38.13
CA ALA A 196 43.58 34.39 -39.43
C ALA A 196 42.40 35.37 -39.38
N ILE A 197 41.56 35.34 -38.33
CA ILE A 197 40.45 36.30 -38.16
C ILE A 197 40.96 37.75 -38.10
N LYS A 198 42.08 38.02 -37.41
CA LYS A 198 42.66 39.37 -37.35
C LYS A 198 43.09 39.85 -38.75
N VAL A 199 43.73 38.97 -39.53
CA VAL A 199 44.15 39.28 -40.90
C VAL A 199 42.94 39.43 -41.82
N TRP A 200 41.92 38.58 -41.69
CA TRP A 200 40.64 38.73 -42.41
C TRP A 200 39.96 40.05 -42.08
N ASP A 201 39.94 40.46 -40.81
CA ASP A 201 39.41 41.76 -40.40
C ASP A 201 40.23 42.93 -40.94
N GLU A 202 41.56 42.79 -41.06
CA GLU A 202 42.39 43.80 -41.72
C GLU A 202 42.06 43.91 -43.21
N ILE A 203 41.86 42.77 -43.90
CA ILE A 203 41.40 42.74 -45.29
C ILE A 203 40.03 43.41 -45.42
N LEU A 204 39.08 43.12 -44.51
CA LEU A 204 37.75 43.72 -44.51
C LEU A 204 37.78 45.21 -44.13
N ARG A 205 38.78 45.71 -43.41
CA ARG A 205 38.96 47.17 -43.24
C ARG A 205 39.43 47.85 -44.53
N LEU A 206 40.28 47.19 -45.31
CA LEU A 206 40.76 47.69 -46.60
C LEU A 206 39.70 47.56 -47.70
N VAL A 207 38.97 46.45 -47.70
CA VAL A 207 37.97 46.06 -48.69
C VAL A 207 36.74 45.48 -47.96
N PRO A 208 35.82 46.34 -47.48
CA PRO A 208 34.69 45.91 -46.62
C PRO A 208 33.70 44.91 -47.21
N LEU A 209 33.70 44.74 -48.53
CA LEU A 209 32.79 43.82 -49.25
C LEU A 209 33.55 42.65 -49.88
N ASP A 210 34.74 42.33 -49.36
CA ASP A 210 35.51 41.20 -49.86
C ASP A 210 34.86 39.86 -49.47
N THR A 211 34.36 39.16 -50.47
CA THR A 211 33.63 37.89 -50.28
C THR A 211 34.54 36.77 -49.80
N VAL A 212 35.81 36.75 -50.20
CA VAL A 212 36.80 35.74 -49.80
C VAL A 212 37.14 35.93 -48.32
N ALA A 213 37.37 37.17 -47.89
CA ALA A 213 37.69 37.47 -46.51
C ALA A 213 36.51 37.27 -45.55
N MET A 214 35.28 37.60 -45.96
CA MET A 214 34.07 37.32 -45.17
C MET A 214 33.88 35.80 -44.95
N GLU A 215 34.03 35.01 -46.01
CA GLU A 215 33.88 33.55 -45.92
C GLU A 215 35.05 32.91 -45.15
N GLY A 216 36.29 33.36 -45.38
CA GLY A 216 37.47 32.92 -44.64
C GLY A 216 37.34 33.18 -43.13
N LYS A 217 36.88 34.38 -42.76
CA LYS A 217 36.57 34.72 -41.36
C LYS A 217 35.49 33.82 -40.78
N ARG A 218 34.38 33.62 -41.48
CA ARG A 218 33.27 32.76 -41.04
C ARG A 218 33.73 31.32 -40.80
N GLN A 219 34.57 30.78 -41.69
CA GLN A 219 35.13 29.43 -41.54
C GLN A 219 36.07 29.33 -40.34
N ALA A 220 36.91 30.35 -40.12
CA ALA A 220 37.78 30.43 -38.95
C ALA A 220 36.96 30.46 -37.64
N GLU A 221 35.91 31.30 -37.57
CA GLU A 221 35.02 31.39 -36.41
C GLU A 221 34.28 30.07 -36.15
N LEU A 222 33.80 29.40 -37.19
CA LEU A 222 33.17 28.09 -37.08
C LEU A 222 34.16 27.03 -36.56
N ALA A 223 35.40 27.04 -37.04
CA ALA A 223 36.44 26.13 -36.59
C ALA A 223 36.78 26.34 -35.11
N ILE A 224 36.90 27.60 -34.66
CA ILE A 224 37.08 27.94 -33.23
C ILE A 224 35.89 27.47 -32.40
N SER A 225 34.66 27.77 -32.85
CA SER A 225 33.43 27.36 -32.14
C SER A 225 33.34 25.84 -31.99
N ASN A 226 33.66 25.09 -33.05
CA ASN A 226 33.69 23.63 -33.03
C ASN A 226 34.78 23.10 -32.09
N ARG A 227 35.97 23.71 -32.08
CA ARG A 227 37.05 23.37 -31.16
C ARG A 227 36.66 23.61 -29.70
N LEU A 228 36.14 24.79 -29.37
CA LEU A 228 35.69 25.13 -28.01
C LEU A 228 34.56 24.22 -27.54
N ARG A 229 33.62 23.88 -28.42
CA ARG A 229 32.57 22.90 -28.14
C ARG A 229 33.16 21.53 -27.83
N TYR A 230 34.15 21.08 -28.61
CA TYR A 230 34.84 19.81 -28.36
C TYR A 230 35.61 19.82 -27.04
N GLU A 231 36.39 20.86 -26.76
CA GLU A 231 37.13 21.03 -25.49
C GLU A 231 36.18 21.01 -24.28
N LYS A 232 35.06 21.73 -24.38
CA LYS A 232 34.01 21.72 -23.34
C LYS A 232 33.41 20.33 -23.16
N ILE A 233 33.10 19.61 -24.25
CA ILE A 233 32.60 18.23 -24.17
C ILE A 233 33.62 17.33 -23.45
N MET A 234 34.90 17.41 -23.78
CA MET A 234 35.94 16.58 -23.16
C MET A 234 36.09 16.89 -21.67
N MET A 235 36.03 18.16 -21.28
CA MET A 235 36.03 18.57 -19.87
C MET A 235 34.83 18.01 -19.10
N LEU A 236 33.62 18.14 -19.64
CA LEU A 236 32.40 17.64 -19.01
C LEU A 236 32.42 16.11 -18.88
N ILE A 237 32.93 15.40 -19.90
CA ILE A 237 33.12 13.94 -19.84
C ILE A 237 34.08 13.59 -18.69
N ALA A 238 35.26 14.22 -18.62
CA ALA A 238 36.24 13.92 -17.59
C ALA A 238 35.69 14.18 -16.17
N THR A 239 34.96 15.27 -15.97
CA THR A 239 34.31 15.59 -14.69
C THR A 239 33.20 14.60 -14.36
N GLY A 240 32.36 14.25 -15.34
CA GLY A 240 31.30 13.26 -15.19
C GLY A 240 31.84 11.87 -14.80
N GLU A 241 32.93 11.43 -15.42
CA GLU A 241 33.60 10.16 -15.09
C GLU A 241 34.20 10.16 -13.68
N GLU A 242 34.77 11.28 -13.24
CA GLU A 242 35.32 11.41 -11.89
C GLU A 242 34.22 11.39 -10.82
N LEU A 243 33.13 12.11 -11.04
CA LEU A 243 31.95 12.06 -10.17
C LEU A 243 31.34 10.66 -10.12
N PHE A 244 31.34 9.93 -11.24
CA PHE A 244 30.88 8.55 -11.31
C PHE A 244 31.73 7.64 -10.41
N LYS A 245 33.07 7.77 -10.46
CA LYS A 245 33.98 7.01 -9.58
C LYS A 245 33.79 7.31 -8.10
N GLN A 246 33.40 8.54 -7.77
CA GLN A 246 33.07 8.97 -6.41
C GLN A 246 31.66 8.55 -5.97
N GLU A 247 30.94 7.78 -6.79
CA GLU A 247 29.54 7.37 -6.58
C GLU A 247 28.54 8.52 -6.46
N LYS A 248 28.92 9.73 -6.92
CA LYS A 248 28.03 10.90 -7.02
C LYS A 248 27.22 10.84 -8.30
N TYR A 249 26.38 9.81 -8.38
CA TYR A 249 25.67 9.43 -9.59
C TYR A 249 24.77 10.53 -10.16
N VAL A 250 24.06 11.28 -9.32
CA VAL A 250 23.17 12.37 -9.76
C VAL A 250 23.96 13.52 -10.39
N ASP A 251 25.06 13.94 -9.75
CA ASP A 251 25.91 15.01 -10.26
C ASP A 251 26.61 14.56 -11.55
N SER A 252 27.16 13.35 -11.57
CA SER A 252 27.76 12.72 -12.75
C SER A 252 26.78 12.69 -13.93
N ARG A 253 25.53 12.30 -13.68
CA ARG A 253 24.48 12.26 -14.70
C ARG A 253 24.21 13.63 -15.30
N ASN A 254 24.18 14.67 -14.47
CA ASN A 254 23.94 16.03 -14.94
C ASN A 254 25.06 16.51 -15.89
N GLU A 255 26.32 16.21 -15.58
CA GLU A 255 27.45 16.52 -16.47
C GLU A 255 27.32 15.82 -17.83
N PHE A 256 26.96 14.53 -17.86
CA PHE A 256 26.74 13.81 -19.12
C PHE A 256 25.51 14.31 -19.89
N LEU A 257 24.45 14.79 -19.21
CA LEU A 257 23.33 15.45 -19.88
C LEU A 257 23.74 16.78 -20.52
N GLU A 258 24.62 17.55 -19.89
CA GLU A 258 25.20 18.75 -20.52
C GLU A 258 26.03 18.39 -21.76
N VAL A 259 26.76 17.28 -21.75
CA VAL A 259 27.41 16.75 -22.96
C VAL A 259 26.37 16.44 -24.04
N LEU A 260 25.24 15.82 -23.71
CA LEU A 260 24.20 15.49 -24.70
C LEU A 260 23.44 16.71 -25.23
N LYS A 261 23.36 17.81 -24.47
CA LYS A 261 22.88 19.11 -24.98
C LYS A 261 23.85 19.68 -26.02
N LEU A 262 25.16 19.53 -25.78
CA LEU A 262 26.20 19.96 -26.72
C LEU A 262 26.40 18.99 -27.87
N ASP A 263 26.19 17.69 -27.72
CA ASP A 263 26.28 16.68 -28.78
C ASP A 263 25.34 15.50 -28.47
N ALA A 264 24.14 15.57 -29.04
CA ALA A 264 23.10 14.55 -28.85
C ALA A 264 23.47 13.16 -29.38
N LYS A 265 24.55 13.02 -30.16
CA LYS A 265 25.03 11.74 -30.70
C LYS A 265 26.23 11.17 -29.94
N ASN A 266 26.72 11.85 -28.91
CA ASN A 266 27.84 11.38 -28.11
C ASN A 266 27.52 10.02 -27.45
N ARG A 267 28.30 8.99 -27.80
CA ARG A 267 28.06 7.62 -27.30
C ARG A 267 28.44 7.46 -25.83
N VAL A 268 29.60 8.01 -25.43
CA VAL A 268 30.12 7.90 -24.05
C VAL A 268 29.12 8.45 -23.05
N ALA A 269 28.59 9.65 -23.31
CA ALA A 269 27.59 10.27 -22.43
C ALA A 269 26.28 9.46 -22.37
N LYS A 270 25.81 8.89 -23.48
CA LYS A 270 24.62 8.00 -23.48
C LYS A 270 24.83 6.75 -22.65
N ASP A 271 25.99 6.09 -22.81
CA ASP A 271 26.30 4.86 -22.10
C ASP A 271 26.39 5.10 -20.59
N TYR A 272 27.03 6.19 -20.16
CA TYR A 272 27.09 6.55 -18.74
C TYR A 272 25.71 6.94 -18.19
N VAL A 273 24.91 7.73 -18.90
CA VAL A 273 23.53 8.06 -18.46
C VAL A 273 22.72 6.78 -18.24
N SER A 274 22.76 5.83 -19.18
CA SER A 274 22.06 4.55 -19.04
C SER A 274 22.54 3.76 -17.82
N LYS A 275 23.88 3.60 -17.66
CA LYS A 275 24.45 2.90 -16.50
C LYS A 275 24.07 3.54 -15.18
N ILE A 276 24.08 4.87 -15.12
CA ILE A 276 23.69 5.62 -13.92
C ILE A 276 22.22 5.42 -13.62
N ASP A 277 21.35 5.48 -14.64
CA ASP A 277 19.91 5.26 -14.47
C ASP A 277 19.62 3.87 -13.92
N ASP A 278 20.31 2.83 -14.43
CA ASP A 278 20.20 1.46 -13.91
C ASP A 278 20.61 1.37 -12.44
N ILE A 279 21.74 1.98 -12.05
CA ILE A 279 22.23 2.01 -10.66
C ILE A 279 21.24 2.74 -9.75
N LEU A 280 20.70 3.88 -10.18
CA LEU A 280 19.75 4.67 -9.39
C LEU A 280 18.43 3.92 -9.20
N GLU A 281 17.94 3.23 -10.22
CA GLU A 281 16.72 2.43 -10.12
C GLU A 281 16.95 1.17 -9.25
N GLU A 282 18.11 0.51 -9.33
CA GLU A 282 18.47 -0.58 -8.43
C GLU A 282 18.51 -0.11 -6.96
N LYS A 283 19.16 1.04 -6.68
CA LYS A 283 19.19 1.63 -5.34
C LYS A 283 17.78 1.95 -4.84
N ARG A 284 16.92 2.50 -5.70
CA ARG A 284 15.53 2.84 -5.36
C ARG A 284 14.70 1.59 -5.06
N THR A 285 14.79 0.55 -5.89
CA THR A 285 14.06 -0.70 -5.68
C THR A 285 14.56 -1.46 -4.45
N TYR A 286 15.86 -1.42 -4.17
CA TYR A 286 16.41 -1.93 -2.91
C TYR A 286 15.86 -1.16 -1.70
N GLU A 287 15.83 0.18 -1.76
CA GLU A 287 15.29 1.01 -0.69
C GLU A 287 13.80 0.70 -0.40
N GLN A 288 13.00 0.50 -1.44
CA GLN A 288 11.59 0.09 -1.28
C GLN A 288 11.46 -1.28 -0.60
N ARG A 289 12.26 -2.27 -1.03
CA ARG A 289 12.31 -3.59 -0.38
C ARG A 289 12.76 -3.47 1.08
N ARG A 290 13.71 -2.58 1.38
CA ARG A 290 14.20 -2.31 2.74
C ARG A 290 13.11 -1.74 3.64
N ILE A 291 12.34 -0.76 3.16
CA ILE A 291 11.22 -0.19 3.91
C ILE A 291 10.14 -1.25 4.18
N GLN A 292 9.79 -2.06 3.18
CA GLN A 292 8.83 -3.15 3.35
C GLN A 292 9.35 -4.22 4.33
N ALA A 293 10.63 -4.60 4.22
CA ALA A 293 11.28 -5.52 5.16
C ALA A 293 11.26 -4.96 6.59
N GLU A 294 11.45 -3.65 6.77
CA GLU A 294 11.35 -3.01 8.08
C GLU A 294 9.95 -3.09 8.67
N GLN A 295 8.91 -2.85 7.86
CA GLN A 295 7.53 -2.94 8.31
C GLN A 295 7.20 -4.36 8.80
N PHE A 296 7.59 -5.38 8.01
CA PHE A 296 7.42 -6.77 8.41
C PHE A 296 8.23 -7.10 9.66
N TYR A 297 9.49 -6.67 9.75
CA TYR A 297 10.33 -6.90 10.92
C TYR A 297 9.72 -6.32 12.20
N VAL A 298 9.27 -5.06 12.17
CA VAL A 298 8.64 -4.40 13.31
C VAL A 298 7.33 -5.11 13.70
N ALA A 299 6.52 -5.49 12.71
CA ALA A 299 5.31 -6.28 12.96
C ALA A 299 5.64 -7.65 13.59
N GLY A 300 6.72 -8.30 13.16
CA GLY A 300 7.22 -9.54 13.74
C GLY A 300 7.59 -9.40 15.22
N ILE A 301 8.32 -8.34 15.57
CA ILE A 301 8.70 -8.03 16.95
C ILE A 301 7.46 -7.72 17.80
N ASN A 302 6.48 -6.97 17.28
CA ASN A 302 5.25 -6.67 18.00
C ASN A 302 4.42 -7.94 18.25
N ASN A 303 4.32 -8.82 17.26
CA ASN A 303 3.62 -10.09 17.40
C ASN A 303 4.30 -11.03 18.40
N LEU A 304 5.64 -10.99 18.53
CA LEU A 304 6.33 -11.69 19.62
C LEU A 304 5.91 -11.17 20.99
N LYS A 305 5.79 -9.84 21.14
CA LYS A 305 5.36 -9.22 22.41
C LYS A 305 3.92 -9.56 22.78
N THR A 306 3.04 -9.77 21.79
CA THR A 306 1.64 -10.18 22.00
C THR A 306 1.42 -11.69 22.01
N TYR A 307 2.49 -12.50 21.98
CA TYR A 307 2.46 -13.97 21.94
C TYR A 307 1.77 -14.56 20.69
N GLU A 308 1.70 -13.79 19.60
CA GLU A 308 1.17 -14.18 18.30
C GLU A 308 2.27 -14.85 17.45
N PHE A 309 2.79 -15.98 17.94
CA PHE A 309 3.99 -16.65 17.40
C PHE A 309 3.91 -17.01 15.91
N ASP A 310 2.74 -17.45 15.42
CA ASP A 310 2.58 -17.84 14.01
C ASP A 310 2.65 -16.62 13.08
N GLN A 311 2.05 -15.50 13.48
CA GLN A 311 2.14 -14.25 12.72
C GLN A 311 3.52 -13.61 12.82
N ALA A 312 4.18 -13.70 13.99
CA ALA A 312 5.56 -13.26 14.15
C ALA A 312 6.48 -14.00 13.18
N LYS A 313 6.30 -15.33 13.08
CA LYS A 313 7.02 -16.19 12.14
C LYS A 313 6.82 -15.73 10.69
N ASP A 314 5.57 -15.53 10.26
CA ASP A 314 5.22 -15.03 8.93
C ASP A 314 5.90 -13.69 8.61
N ASN A 315 5.86 -12.76 9.56
CA ASN A 315 6.46 -11.44 9.40
C ASN A 315 7.99 -11.50 9.25
N PHE A 316 8.69 -12.31 10.04
CA PHE A 316 10.13 -12.50 9.85
C PHE A 316 10.47 -13.23 8.55
N GLU A 317 9.68 -14.23 8.14
CA GLU A 317 9.83 -14.92 6.84
C GLU A 317 9.67 -13.93 5.68
N ASN A 318 8.68 -13.02 5.75
CA ASN A 318 8.46 -11.99 4.73
C ASN A 318 9.58 -10.95 4.68
N ALA A 319 10.09 -10.51 5.85
CA ALA A 319 11.22 -9.59 5.90
C ALA A 319 12.48 -10.21 5.24
N LEU A 320 12.75 -11.49 5.53
CA LEU A 320 13.86 -12.23 4.95
C LEU A 320 13.66 -12.53 3.45
N ALA A 321 12.43 -12.74 3.00
CA ALA A 321 12.14 -12.92 1.57
C ALA A 321 12.40 -11.65 0.74
N LEU A 322 12.30 -10.47 1.35
CA LEU A 322 12.63 -9.19 0.72
C LEU A 322 14.14 -8.89 0.75
N ILE A 323 14.78 -9.18 1.88
CA ILE A 323 16.21 -9.01 2.11
C ILE A 323 16.72 -10.19 2.96
N ASP A 324 17.46 -11.11 2.34
CA ASP A 324 17.90 -12.38 2.96
C ASP A 324 18.65 -12.22 4.29
N ASN A 325 19.35 -11.10 4.46
CA ASN A 325 20.11 -10.78 5.67
C ASN A 325 19.58 -9.49 6.34
N TYR A 326 18.29 -9.50 6.68
CA TYR A 326 17.64 -8.35 7.32
C TYR A 326 17.76 -8.40 8.85
N LYS A 327 18.65 -7.57 9.41
CA LYS A 327 18.89 -7.44 10.86
C LYS A 327 19.10 -8.82 11.52
N ASP A 328 18.46 -9.07 12.65
CA ASP A 328 18.46 -10.34 13.39
C ASP A 328 17.20 -11.18 13.13
N ALA A 329 16.45 -10.92 12.04
CA ALA A 329 15.17 -11.60 11.75
C ALA A 329 15.29 -13.13 11.72
N ARG A 330 16.41 -13.67 11.21
CA ARG A 330 16.67 -15.12 11.21
C ARG A 330 16.84 -15.67 12.63
N ALA A 331 17.56 -14.96 13.50
CA ALA A 331 17.74 -15.38 14.90
C ALA A 331 16.41 -15.33 15.66
N GLN A 332 15.58 -14.30 15.42
CA GLN A 332 14.24 -14.21 15.99
C GLN A 332 13.35 -15.38 15.54
N LEU A 333 13.38 -15.70 14.23
CA LEU A 333 12.65 -16.82 13.64
C LEU A 333 13.03 -18.17 14.26
N GLU A 334 14.32 -18.40 14.51
CA GLU A 334 14.84 -19.61 15.16
C GLU A 334 14.46 -19.70 16.65
N ALA A 335 14.29 -18.57 17.33
CA ALA A 335 13.90 -18.53 18.74
C ALA A 335 12.41 -18.83 18.98
N ILE A 336 11.53 -18.59 17.99
CA ILE A 336 10.07 -18.72 18.13
C ILE A 336 9.61 -20.07 18.71
N PRO A 337 10.07 -21.24 18.24
CA PRO A 337 9.61 -22.53 18.77
C PRO A 337 9.89 -22.69 20.27
N ARG A 338 11.04 -22.18 20.74
CA ARG A 338 11.40 -22.20 22.16
C ARG A 338 10.50 -21.26 22.95
N LEU A 339 10.32 -20.03 22.49
CA LEU A 339 9.46 -19.03 23.15
C LEU A 339 8.01 -19.49 23.23
N LYS A 340 7.49 -20.11 22.16
CA LYS A 340 6.14 -20.69 22.12
C LYS A 340 5.99 -21.77 23.18
N LYS A 341 6.95 -22.69 23.27
CA LYS A 341 6.95 -23.75 24.29
C LYS A 341 7.02 -23.19 25.72
N GLU A 342 7.87 -22.21 25.96
CA GLU A 342 8.00 -21.54 27.27
C GLU A 342 6.68 -20.85 27.66
N TYR A 343 6.01 -20.18 26.72
CA TYR A 343 4.70 -19.55 26.95
C TYR A 343 3.60 -20.59 27.21
N GLU A 344 3.54 -21.67 26.43
CA GLU A 344 2.57 -22.76 26.61
C GLU A 344 2.71 -23.40 27.99
N GLU A 345 3.94 -23.69 28.43
CA GLU A 345 4.20 -24.22 29.78
C GLU A 345 3.81 -23.21 30.87
N GLN A 346 4.08 -21.92 30.67
CA GLN A 346 3.64 -20.88 31.60
C GLN A 346 2.11 -20.84 31.73
N GLN A 347 1.37 -20.89 30.61
CA GLN A 347 -0.10 -20.93 30.62
C GLN A 347 -0.62 -22.19 31.30
N ARG A 348 0.04 -23.33 31.08
CA ARG A 348 -0.27 -24.60 31.75
C ARG A 348 -0.08 -24.50 33.27
N LEU A 349 1.04 -23.97 33.73
CA LEU A 349 1.30 -23.77 35.17
C LEU A 349 0.27 -22.84 35.82
N LEU A 350 -0.08 -21.73 35.16
CA LEU A 350 -1.13 -20.83 35.62
C LEU A 350 -2.49 -21.52 35.70
N LYS A 351 -2.81 -22.39 34.73
CA LYS A 351 -4.05 -23.17 34.74
C LYS A 351 -4.06 -24.16 35.91
N LEU A 352 -2.97 -24.89 36.14
CA LEU A 352 -2.84 -25.82 37.27
C LEU A 352 -2.99 -25.09 38.61
N GLN A 353 -2.34 -23.94 38.78
CA GLN A 353 -2.47 -23.13 39.99
C GLN A 353 -3.91 -22.66 40.23
N LYS A 354 -4.63 -22.27 39.16
CA LYS A 354 -6.05 -21.89 39.27
C LYS A 354 -6.92 -23.08 39.67
N ILE A 355 -6.72 -24.26 39.07
CA ILE A 355 -7.45 -25.49 39.43
C ILE A 355 -7.25 -25.82 40.90
N ASP A 356 -6.00 -25.82 41.37
CA ASP A 356 -5.67 -26.10 42.76
C ASP A 356 -6.32 -25.08 43.71
N LYS A 357 -6.23 -23.78 43.37
CA LYS A 357 -6.81 -22.71 44.18
C LYS A 357 -8.32 -22.84 44.31
N THR A 358 -9.05 -22.99 43.21
CA THR A 358 -10.52 -23.09 43.23
C THR A 358 -10.98 -24.36 43.92
N PHE A 359 -10.22 -25.46 43.80
CA PHE A 359 -10.54 -26.71 44.48
C PHE A 359 -10.36 -26.58 46.00
N GLN A 360 -9.27 -25.92 46.44
CA GLN A 360 -9.03 -25.61 47.85
C GLN A 360 -10.12 -24.70 48.43
N GLU A 361 -10.52 -23.65 47.71
CA GLU A 361 -11.62 -22.77 48.11
C GLU A 361 -12.94 -23.55 48.28
N GLY A 362 -13.22 -24.49 47.38
CA GLY A 362 -14.39 -25.37 47.49
C GLY A 362 -14.35 -26.24 48.74
N LEU A 363 -13.21 -26.86 49.04
CA LEU A 363 -13.04 -27.67 50.24
C LEU A 363 -13.15 -26.84 51.53
N LEU A 364 -12.53 -25.66 51.57
CA LEU A 364 -12.60 -24.75 52.71
C LEU A 364 -14.04 -24.33 52.97
N SER A 365 -14.75 -23.83 51.95
CA SER A 365 -16.16 -23.43 52.07
C SER A 365 -17.06 -24.59 52.48
N LEU A 366 -16.82 -25.80 51.97
CA LEU A 366 -17.56 -27.00 52.36
C LEU A 366 -17.40 -27.27 53.86
N THR A 367 -16.18 -27.15 54.39
CA THR A 367 -15.91 -27.42 55.82
C THR A 367 -16.41 -26.34 56.76
N GLU A 368 -16.52 -25.11 56.27
CA GLU A 368 -17.09 -23.98 57.00
C GLU A 368 -18.63 -23.93 56.90
N GLY A 369 -19.25 -24.90 56.23
CA GLY A 369 -20.71 -24.99 56.07
C GLY A 369 -21.29 -23.98 55.07
N ARG A 370 -20.45 -23.29 54.30
CA ARG A 370 -20.86 -22.39 53.22
C ARG A 370 -21.06 -23.18 51.94
N TYR A 371 -22.14 -23.98 51.88
CA TYR A 371 -22.33 -24.95 50.80
C TYR A 371 -22.57 -24.29 49.43
N ARG A 372 -23.23 -23.13 49.38
CA ARG A 372 -23.38 -22.36 48.11
C ARG A 372 -22.03 -21.94 47.52
N ASP A 373 -21.13 -21.42 48.36
CA ASP A 373 -19.77 -21.05 47.94
C ASP A 373 -18.96 -22.28 47.50
N ALA A 374 -19.10 -23.39 48.22
CA ALA A 374 -18.45 -24.66 47.88
C ALA A 374 -18.90 -25.16 46.50
N VAL A 375 -20.21 -25.15 46.23
CA VAL A 375 -20.81 -25.52 44.94
C VAL A 375 -20.21 -24.66 43.82
N ALA A 376 -20.17 -23.33 44.00
CA ALA A 376 -19.62 -22.41 43.01
C ALA A 376 -18.13 -22.68 42.73
N ALA A 377 -17.32 -22.91 43.77
CA ALA A 377 -15.89 -23.17 43.65
C ALA A 377 -15.58 -24.52 42.98
N PHE A 378 -16.36 -25.58 43.26
CA PHE A 378 -16.21 -26.87 42.57
C PHE A 378 -16.67 -26.80 41.11
N GLN A 379 -17.72 -26.03 40.80
CA GLN A 379 -18.11 -25.76 39.41
C GLN A 379 -17.04 -24.98 38.65
N ALA A 380 -16.42 -23.99 39.28
CA ALA A 380 -15.27 -23.27 38.71
C ALA A 380 -14.10 -24.22 38.45
N THR A 381 -13.82 -25.13 39.39
CA THR A 381 -12.79 -26.17 39.21
C THR A 381 -13.11 -27.07 38.00
N LEU A 382 -14.36 -27.51 37.85
CA LEU A 382 -14.79 -28.35 36.72
C LEU A 382 -14.82 -27.61 35.38
N THR A 383 -14.93 -26.28 35.40
CA THR A 383 -14.79 -25.44 34.21
C THR A 383 -13.33 -25.46 33.71
N LEU A 384 -12.37 -25.46 34.63
CA LEU A 384 -10.94 -25.52 34.32
C LEU A 384 -10.45 -26.95 34.01
N ASP A 385 -10.97 -27.94 34.73
CA ASP A 385 -10.69 -29.37 34.57
C ASP A 385 -11.97 -30.22 34.60
N PRO A 386 -12.64 -30.40 33.45
CA PRO A 386 -13.90 -31.15 33.37
C PRO A 386 -13.78 -32.64 33.73
N LYS A 387 -12.56 -33.18 33.73
CA LYS A 387 -12.26 -34.59 34.07
C LYS A 387 -11.85 -34.76 35.53
N ASN A 388 -11.99 -33.72 36.34
CA ASN A 388 -11.68 -33.76 37.75
C ASN A 388 -12.74 -34.54 38.55
N GLU A 389 -12.46 -35.82 38.82
CA GLU A 389 -13.39 -36.70 39.52
C GLU A 389 -13.58 -36.34 41.00
N LEU A 390 -12.56 -35.78 41.66
CA LEU A 390 -12.70 -35.29 43.03
C LEU A 390 -13.65 -34.10 43.09
N ALA A 391 -13.50 -33.12 42.20
CA ALA A 391 -14.38 -31.96 42.15
C ALA A 391 -15.84 -32.35 41.90
N LYS A 392 -16.11 -33.37 41.05
CA LYS A 392 -17.47 -33.91 40.86
C LYS A 392 -18.03 -34.52 42.14
N ARG A 393 -17.22 -35.33 42.85
CA ARG A 393 -17.64 -35.96 44.11
C ARG A 393 -17.94 -34.92 45.18
N TYR A 394 -17.04 -33.99 45.42
CA TYR A 394 -17.26 -32.94 46.41
C TYR A 394 -18.35 -31.96 46.03
N LEU A 395 -18.58 -31.70 44.73
CA LEU A 395 -19.75 -30.96 44.27
C LEU A 395 -21.05 -31.68 44.64
N SER A 396 -21.13 -33.00 44.41
CA SER A 396 -22.29 -33.80 44.83
C SER A 396 -22.50 -33.69 46.34
N THR A 397 -21.44 -33.85 47.13
CA THR A 397 -21.51 -33.71 48.60
C THR A 397 -21.97 -32.32 49.03
N ALA A 398 -21.46 -31.26 48.39
CA ALA A 398 -21.86 -29.89 48.68
C ALA A 398 -23.33 -29.62 48.32
N LEU A 399 -23.81 -30.16 47.20
CA LEU A 399 -25.21 -30.05 46.80
C LEU A 399 -26.15 -30.79 47.76
N ASP A 400 -25.77 -32.00 48.19
CA ASP A 400 -26.53 -32.75 49.17
C ASP A 400 -26.59 -32.01 50.52
N ALA A 401 -25.45 -31.48 50.98
CA ALA A 401 -25.38 -30.71 52.21
C ALA A 401 -26.17 -29.40 52.14
N LEU A 402 -26.14 -28.71 51.00
CA LEU A 402 -26.94 -27.51 50.74
C LEU A 402 -28.44 -27.82 50.81
N ARG A 403 -28.87 -28.91 50.16
CA ARG A 403 -30.27 -29.34 50.20
C ARG A 403 -30.75 -29.61 51.63
N VAL A 404 -29.94 -30.32 52.43
CA VAL A 404 -30.26 -30.58 53.84
C VAL A 404 -30.32 -29.28 54.64
N GLN A 405 -29.38 -28.34 54.43
CA GLN A 405 -29.38 -27.04 55.12
C GLN A 405 -30.63 -26.21 54.78
N GLU A 406 -31.02 -26.16 53.50
CA GLU A 406 -32.20 -25.43 53.03
C GLU A 406 -33.52 -26.07 53.49
N GLU A 407 -33.52 -27.37 53.81
CA GLU A 407 -34.65 -28.08 54.42
C GLU A 407 -34.72 -27.85 55.95
N GLU A 408 -33.59 -27.94 56.65
CA GLU A 408 -33.49 -27.71 58.09
C GLU A 408 -33.89 -26.28 58.47
N VAL A 409 -33.48 -25.30 57.67
CA VAL A 409 -33.73 -23.87 57.89
C VAL A 409 -34.18 -23.20 56.59
N VAL A 410 -35.43 -22.73 56.59
CA VAL A 410 -36.00 -21.92 55.51
C VAL A 410 -35.74 -20.45 55.84
N ASP A 411 -34.67 -19.89 55.29
CA ASP A 411 -34.25 -18.50 55.47
C ASP A 411 -34.87 -17.55 54.43
N GLU A 412 -34.60 -16.25 54.53
CA GLU A 412 -35.11 -15.21 53.62
C GLU A 412 -34.72 -15.43 52.15
N ASN A 413 -33.65 -16.19 51.89
CA ASN A 413 -33.17 -16.47 50.55
C ASN A 413 -33.84 -17.72 49.95
N ASN A 414 -34.64 -18.46 50.74
CA ASN A 414 -35.34 -19.64 50.29
C ASN A 414 -36.69 -19.24 49.63
N PRO A 415 -37.03 -19.77 48.44
CA PRO A 415 -38.29 -19.47 47.76
C PRO A 415 -39.56 -19.72 48.59
N TYR A 416 -39.49 -20.60 49.58
CA TYR A 416 -40.62 -20.96 50.45
C TYR A 416 -40.69 -20.13 51.73
N TYR A 417 -39.80 -19.15 51.93
CA TYR A 417 -39.76 -18.31 53.12
C TYR A 417 -41.09 -17.65 53.45
N SER A 418 -41.74 -17.06 52.44
CA SER A 418 -43.02 -16.36 52.59
C SER A 418 -44.19 -17.27 53.01
N ILE A 419 -44.04 -18.59 52.83
CA ILE A 419 -45.02 -19.60 53.23
C ILE A 419 -44.68 -20.13 54.63
N VAL A 420 -43.41 -20.41 54.90
CA VAL A 420 -42.95 -21.04 56.15
C VAL A 420 -42.91 -20.05 57.31
N GLN A 421 -42.43 -18.83 57.10
CA GLN A 421 -42.23 -17.87 58.18
C GLN A 421 -43.54 -17.48 58.90
N PRO A 422 -44.67 -17.19 58.22
CA PRO A 422 -45.94 -16.93 58.91
C PRO A 422 -46.45 -18.12 59.73
N LEU A 423 -46.21 -19.35 59.26
CA LEU A 423 -46.57 -20.57 60.00
C LEU A 423 -45.73 -20.72 61.28
N ILE A 424 -44.43 -20.40 61.21
CA ILE A 424 -43.55 -20.37 62.39
C ILE A 424 -44.06 -19.34 63.41
N GLU A 425 -44.34 -18.11 62.98
CA GLU A 425 -44.80 -17.04 63.87
C GLU A 425 -46.16 -17.35 64.52
N SER A 426 -47.09 -17.91 63.73
CA SER A 426 -48.39 -18.37 64.21
C SER A 426 -48.24 -19.51 65.23
N GLY A 427 -47.46 -20.54 64.91
CA GLY A 427 -47.21 -21.69 65.79
C GLY A 427 -46.58 -21.28 67.12
N LYS A 428 -45.55 -20.42 67.09
CA LYS A 428 -44.90 -19.87 68.28
C LYS A 428 -45.86 -19.08 69.16
N ARG A 429 -46.70 -18.22 68.55
CA ARG A 429 -47.69 -17.42 69.27
C ARG A 429 -48.72 -18.31 69.98
N LEU A 430 -49.24 -19.32 69.28
CA LEU A 430 -50.20 -20.28 69.83
C LEU A 430 -49.59 -21.09 70.99
N TYR A 431 -48.32 -21.50 70.85
CA TYR A 431 -47.59 -22.17 71.92
C TYR A 431 -47.51 -21.31 73.19
N ASN A 432 -47.10 -20.05 73.04
CA ASN A 432 -46.98 -19.11 74.17
C ASN A 432 -48.33 -18.81 74.86
N GLN A 433 -49.44 -19.01 74.16
CA GLN A 433 -50.79 -18.88 74.70
C GLN A 433 -51.30 -20.16 75.39
N GLY A 434 -50.49 -21.22 75.45
CA GLY A 434 -50.88 -22.53 75.98
C GLY A 434 -51.77 -23.36 75.05
N LYS A 435 -52.00 -22.89 73.81
CA LYS A 435 -52.83 -23.57 72.81
C LYS A 435 -52.01 -24.60 72.02
N TYR A 436 -51.57 -25.64 72.70
CA TYR A 436 -50.61 -26.60 72.16
C TYR A 436 -51.13 -27.37 70.93
N ASP A 437 -52.38 -27.82 70.92
CA ASP A 437 -52.94 -28.56 69.76
C ASP A 437 -53.02 -27.70 68.48
N GLU A 438 -53.37 -26.42 68.63
CA GLU A 438 -53.41 -25.47 67.50
C GLU A 438 -51.99 -25.12 67.02
N SER A 439 -51.05 -24.98 67.96
CA SER A 439 -49.63 -24.78 67.66
C SER A 439 -49.06 -25.95 66.86
N ARG A 440 -49.31 -27.19 67.29
CA ARG A 440 -48.86 -28.41 66.59
C ARG A 440 -49.36 -28.46 65.16
N LYS A 441 -50.62 -28.08 64.90
CA LYS A 441 -51.17 -28.03 63.53
C LYS A 441 -50.38 -27.09 62.61
N GLN A 442 -49.86 -25.96 63.10
CA GLN A 442 -49.07 -25.06 62.25
C GLN A 442 -47.69 -25.63 61.95
N PHE A 443 -47.01 -26.21 62.94
CA PHE A 443 -45.71 -26.84 62.74
C PHE A 443 -45.78 -28.11 61.87
N GLN A 444 -46.86 -28.89 61.97
CA GLN A 444 -47.07 -30.04 61.09
C GLN A 444 -47.20 -29.64 59.61
N LYS A 445 -47.80 -28.48 59.30
CA LYS A 445 -47.84 -27.97 57.92
C LYS A 445 -46.44 -27.68 57.38
N ILE A 446 -45.53 -27.20 58.23
CA ILE A 446 -44.13 -26.99 57.85
C ILE A 446 -43.45 -28.33 57.60
N LEU A 447 -43.60 -29.31 58.50
CA LEU A 447 -42.99 -30.64 58.32
C LEU A 447 -43.52 -31.43 57.12
N ASN A 448 -44.75 -31.15 56.67
CA ASN A 448 -45.27 -31.74 55.44
C ASN A 448 -44.54 -31.23 54.18
N LEU A 449 -43.97 -30.03 54.24
CA LEU A 449 -43.20 -29.44 53.13
C LEU A 449 -41.68 -29.65 53.32
N PHE A 450 -41.22 -29.59 54.56
CA PHE A 450 -39.82 -29.68 54.97
C PHE A 450 -39.71 -30.67 56.15
N PRO A 451 -39.68 -31.98 55.87
CA PRO A 451 -39.63 -33.02 56.91
C PRO A 451 -38.49 -32.87 57.92
N GLN A 452 -37.36 -32.28 57.53
CA GLN A 452 -36.22 -32.04 58.41
C GLN A 452 -36.20 -30.64 59.05
N ASN A 453 -37.27 -29.84 58.93
CA ASN A 453 -37.27 -28.47 59.45
C ASN A 453 -37.05 -28.46 60.98
N ARG A 454 -35.98 -27.79 61.40
CA ARG A 454 -35.52 -27.78 62.79
C ARG A 454 -36.54 -27.10 63.71
N ILE A 455 -37.00 -25.91 63.33
CA ILE A 455 -37.91 -25.10 64.16
C ILE A 455 -39.23 -25.83 64.37
N ALA A 456 -39.81 -26.40 63.31
CA ALA A 456 -41.07 -27.13 63.42
C ALA A 456 -40.94 -28.38 64.29
N THR A 457 -39.85 -29.15 64.13
CA THR A 457 -39.57 -30.33 64.96
C THR A 457 -39.39 -29.95 66.44
N GLU A 458 -38.58 -28.93 66.73
CA GLU A 458 -38.33 -28.46 68.10
C GLU A 458 -39.63 -28.02 68.79
N TYR A 459 -40.48 -27.26 68.11
CA TYR A 459 -41.72 -26.77 68.72
C TYR A 459 -42.80 -27.86 68.86
N LEU A 460 -42.85 -28.85 67.96
CA LEU A 460 -43.72 -30.02 68.18
C LEU A 460 -43.32 -30.77 69.45
N LEU A 461 -42.03 -30.99 69.65
CA LEU A 461 -41.53 -31.66 70.85
C LEU A 461 -41.72 -30.82 72.11
N ARG A 462 -41.62 -29.49 72.03
CA ARG A 462 -41.99 -28.58 73.14
C ARG A 462 -43.48 -28.67 73.48
N CYS A 463 -44.36 -28.75 72.49
CA CYS A 463 -45.79 -28.98 72.74
C CYS A 463 -46.02 -30.33 73.45
N ASP A 464 -45.35 -31.39 72.98
CA ASP A 464 -45.46 -32.72 73.58
C ASP A 464 -44.94 -32.75 75.03
N LEU A 465 -43.83 -32.06 75.32
CA LEU A 465 -43.32 -31.88 76.68
C LEU A 465 -44.33 -31.15 77.57
N ALA A 466 -44.94 -30.07 77.09
CA ALA A 466 -45.91 -29.28 77.86
C ALA A 466 -47.23 -30.03 78.12
N GLN A 467 -47.68 -30.89 77.20
CA GLN A 467 -48.91 -31.67 77.32
C GLN A 467 -48.70 -33.01 78.04
N ASN A 468 -47.55 -33.67 77.83
CA ASN A 468 -47.25 -35.01 78.34
C ASN A 468 -45.75 -35.19 78.62
N PRO A 469 -45.27 -34.72 79.79
CA PRO A 469 -43.85 -34.79 80.16
C PRO A 469 -43.29 -36.22 80.21
N GLU A 470 -44.09 -37.22 80.60
CA GLU A 470 -43.65 -38.62 80.64
C GLU A 470 -43.39 -39.19 79.25
N SER A 471 -44.25 -38.86 78.28
CA SER A 471 -44.07 -39.27 76.89
C SER A 471 -42.83 -38.64 76.27
N PHE A 472 -42.61 -37.34 76.53
CA PHE A 472 -41.40 -36.66 76.09
C PHE A 472 -40.15 -37.29 76.71
N LYS A 473 -40.15 -37.59 78.01
CA LYS A 473 -39.00 -38.22 78.68
C LYS A 473 -38.61 -39.54 78.01
N LYS A 474 -39.58 -40.42 77.71
CA LYS A 474 -39.31 -41.67 76.99
C LYS A 474 -38.69 -41.44 75.60
N PHE A 475 -39.19 -40.45 74.86
CA PHE A 475 -38.62 -40.07 73.57
C PHE A 475 -37.19 -39.53 73.71
N ALA A 476 -36.96 -38.62 74.65
CA ALA A 476 -35.66 -38.01 74.88
C ALA A 476 -34.62 -39.04 75.33
N ASP A 477 -34.98 -39.98 76.21
CA ASP A 477 -34.11 -41.09 76.62
C ASP A 477 -33.67 -41.94 75.42
N ASN A 478 -34.58 -42.25 74.49
CA ASN A 478 -34.25 -42.98 73.27
C ASN A 478 -33.26 -42.20 72.39
N ILE A 479 -33.51 -40.91 72.15
CA ILE A 479 -32.63 -40.05 71.33
C ILE A 479 -31.24 -39.90 71.96
N VAL A 480 -31.16 -39.73 73.28
CA VAL A 480 -29.89 -39.67 74.01
C VAL A 480 -29.13 -40.99 73.91
N ASN A 481 -29.81 -42.13 74.01
CA ASN A 481 -29.19 -43.44 73.85
C ASN A 481 -28.66 -43.66 72.42
N GLU A 482 -29.38 -43.22 71.39
CA GLU A 482 -28.88 -43.20 70.02
C GLU A 482 -27.63 -42.31 69.87
N GLY A 483 -27.65 -41.11 70.47
CA GLY A 483 -26.47 -40.23 70.48
C GLY A 483 -25.26 -40.89 71.15
N ARG A 484 -25.46 -41.60 72.27
CA ARG A 484 -24.40 -42.39 72.94
C ARG A 484 -23.88 -43.52 72.05
N LYS A 485 -24.75 -44.18 71.28
CA LYS A 485 -24.33 -45.18 70.29
C LYS A 485 -23.46 -44.56 69.20
N TYR A 486 -23.84 -43.40 68.67
CA TYR A 486 -23.02 -42.68 67.69
C TYR A 486 -21.67 -42.22 68.25
N LEU A 487 -21.60 -41.81 69.51
CA LEU A 487 -20.32 -41.55 70.19
C LEU A 487 -19.41 -42.79 70.21
N ALA A 488 -19.95 -43.95 70.54
CA ALA A 488 -19.20 -45.22 70.54
C ALA A 488 -18.72 -45.60 69.13
N GLU A 489 -19.52 -45.32 68.10
CA GLU A 489 -19.17 -45.50 66.69
C GLU A 489 -18.21 -44.42 66.14
N ARG A 490 -17.77 -43.46 66.96
CA ARG A 490 -16.97 -42.28 66.56
C ARG A 490 -17.65 -41.36 65.51
N LYS A 491 -18.98 -41.45 65.39
CA LYS A 491 -19.82 -40.56 64.58
C LYS A 491 -20.18 -39.32 65.38
N PHE A 492 -19.16 -38.50 65.65
CA PHE A 492 -19.26 -37.42 66.63
C PHE A 492 -20.22 -36.30 66.22
N ASN A 493 -20.39 -36.04 64.92
CA ASN A 493 -21.32 -35.02 64.44
C ASN A 493 -22.77 -35.47 64.63
N GLU A 494 -23.06 -36.73 64.32
CA GLU A 494 -24.37 -37.35 64.43
C GLU A 494 -24.79 -37.47 65.90
N ALA A 495 -23.86 -37.86 66.77
CA ALA A 495 -24.05 -37.83 68.21
C ALA A 495 -24.38 -36.42 68.71
N TYR A 496 -23.58 -35.43 68.31
CA TYR A 496 -23.77 -34.04 68.71
C TYR A 496 -25.16 -33.52 68.30
N ARG A 497 -25.62 -33.79 67.07
CA ARG A 497 -26.96 -33.39 66.59
C ARG A 497 -28.09 -34.01 67.43
N LYS A 498 -27.97 -35.28 67.82
CA LYS A 498 -28.97 -35.95 68.68
C LYS A 498 -29.05 -35.29 70.04
N PHE A 499 -27.91 -34.95 70.64
CA PHE A 499 -27.90 -34.26 71.93
C PHE A 499 -28.37 -32.80 71.82
N GLU A 500 -27.99 -32.10 70.75
CA GLU A 500 -28.41 -30.72 70.50
C GLU A 500 -29.93 -30.60 70.38
N LEU A 501 -30.60 -31.55 69.73
CA LEU A 501 -32.05 -31.59 69.63
C LEU A 501 -32.71 -31.62 71.01
N ILE A 502 -32.25 -32.48 71.92
CA ILE A 502 -32.82 -32.56 73.28
C ILE A 502 -32.48 -31.30 74.07
N ALA A 503 -31.25 -30.82 73.98
CA ALA A 503 -30.82 -29.61 74.68
C ALA A 503 -31.55 -28.34 74.22
N SER A 504 -32.00 -28.26 72.96
CA SER A 504 -32.75 -27.10 72.47
C SER A 504 -34.21 -27.08 72.97
N ILE A 505 -34.74 -28.22 73.42
CA ILE A 505 -36.10 -28.37 73.96
C ILE A 505 -36.07 -28.27 75.48
N ASP A 506 -35.23 -29.06 76.13
CA ASP A 506 -34.99 -29.06 77.58
C ASP A 506 -33.49 -28.94 77.86
N PRO A 507 -32.97 -27.71 78.05
CA PRO A 507 -31.57 -27.48 78.36
C PRO A 507 -31.11 -28.12 79.69
N GLN A 508 -32.04 -28.46 80.58
CA GLN A 508 -31.77 -29.08 81.89
C GLN A 508 -31.88 -30.61 81.84
N TYR A 509 -32.10 -31.19 80.66
CA TYR A 509 -32.17 -32.65 80.51
C TYR A 509 -30.91 -33.33 81.05
N PRO A 510 -31.03 -34.46 81.79
CA PRO A 510 -29.88 -35.08 82.45
C PRO A 510 -28.69 -35.33 81.53
N GLU A 511 -27.50 -34.88 81.97
CA GLU A 511 -26.19 -35.07 81.30
C GLU A 511 -26.04 -34.47 79.90
N ILE A 512 -27.06 -33.78 79.35
CA ILE A 512 -27.09 -33.43 77.92
C ILE A 512 -25.94 -32.50 77.50
N GLN A 513 -25.61 -31.51 78.33
CA GLN A 513 -24.51 -30.58 78.08
C GLN A 513 -23.14 -31.28 78.10
N ASN A 514 -22.96 -32.25 79.01
CA ASN A 514 -21.72 -33.02 79.10
C ASN A 514 -21.53 -33.92 77.87
N LEU A 515 -22.61 -34.55 77.39
CA LEU A 515 -22.59 -35.38 76.19
C LEU A 515 -22.31 -34.57 74.92
N MET A 516 -22.86 -33.36 74.81
CA MET A 516 -22.54 -32.41 73.75
C MET A 516 -21.06 -31.98 73.79
N ALA A 517 -20.53 -31.65 74.97
CA ALA A 517 -19.14 -31.29 75.15
C ALA A 517 -18.20 -32.46 74.79
N LEU A 518 -18.52 -33.67 75.24
CA LEU A 518 -17.77 -34.89 74.93
C LEU A 518 -17.70 -35.14 73.42
N SER A 519 -18.81 -35.01 72.71
CA SER A 519 -18.88 -35.17 71.25
C SER A 519 -17.93 -34.20 70.52
N ARG A 520 -17.85 -32.95 70.98
CA ARG A 520 -16.93 -31.94 70.41
C ARG A 520 -15.47 -32.25 70.71
N VAL A 521 -15.16 -32.66 71.95
CA VAL A 521 -13.79 -32.96 72.38
C VAL A 521 -13.24 -34.20 71.67
N GLU A 522 -14.02 -35.29 71.60
CA GLU A 522 -13.59 -36.52 70.94
C GLU A 522 -13.46 -36.34 69.42
N LYS A 523 -14.32 -35.54 68.78
CA LYS A 523 -14.12 -35.09 67.39
C LYS A 523 -12.77 -34.41 67.19
N LYS A 524 -12.38 -33.51 68.10
CA LYS A 524 -11.10 -32.79 68.04
C LYS A 524 -9.90 -33.72 68.25
N LYS A 525 -10.00 -34.70 69.15
CA LYS A 525 -8.95 -35.71 69.39
C LYS A 525 -8.82 -36.73 68.25
N ALA A 526 -9.90 -37.03 67.53
CA ALA A 526 -9.92 -38.00 66.45
C ALA A 526 -9.30 -37.49 65.12
N GLY A 527 -8.85 -36.24 65.07
CA GLY A 527 -8.03 -35.75 63.96
C GLY A 527 -6.72 -36.55 63.80
N PHE A 528 -6.06 -36.38 62.65
CA PHE A 528 -4.85 -37.08 62.16
C PHE A 528 -3.69 -37.31 63.17
N GLU A 529 -3.73 -36.68 64.35
CA GLU A 529 -2.76 -36.88 65.44
C GLU A 529 -2.89 -38.26 66.13
N GLY A 530 -3.97 -39.01 65.93
CA GLY A 530 -4.17 -40.34 66.52
C GLY A 530 -3.37 -41.48 65.85
N THR A 531 -2.16 -41.76 66.36
CA THR A 531 -1.45 -43.07 66.47
C THR A 531 -1.46 -44.11 65.33
N ASP A 532 -1.89 -43.83 64.09
CA ASP A 532 -1.78 -44.78 62.96
C ASP A 532 -0.41 -44.62 62.26
N GLU A 533 0.60 -45.36 62.75
CA GLU A 533 1.97 -45.33 62.21
C GLU A 533 2.05 -45.73 60.74
N ASP A 534 1.20 -46.66 60.27
CA ASP A 534 1.21 -47.10 58.87
C ASP A 534 0.88 -45.95 57.92
N LEU A 535 -0.09 -45.12 58.28
CA LEU A 535 -0.51 -43.98 57.45
C LEU A 535 0.50 -42.85 57.45
N ARG A 536 1.14 -42.56 58.59
CA ARG A 536 2.24 -41.59 58.63
C ARG A 536 3.37 -42.05 57.73
N ARG A 537 3.70 -43.34 57.76
CA ARG A 537 4.68 -43.95 56.86
C ARG A 537 4.27 -43.80 55.39
N ARG A 538 3.04 -44.16 55.02
CA ARG A 538 2.52 -44.02 53.65
C ARG A 538 2.54 -42.58 53.17
N TYR A 539 2.13 -41.64 53.99
CA TYR A 539 2.15 -40.21 53.67
C TYR A 539 3.58 -39.73 53.36
N ASN A 540 4.56 -40.11 54.19
CA ASN A 540 5.96 -39.77 53.99
C ASN A 540 6.52 -40.38 52.69
N ILE A 541 6.21 -41.65 52.42
CA ILE A 541 6.61 -42.34 51.18
C ILE A 541 6.00 -41.63 49.96
N ALA A 542 4.70 -41.32 50.01
CA ALA A 542 3.99 -40.63 48.93
C ALA A 542 4.59 -39.25 48.66
N MET A 543 4.89 -38.48 49.71
CA MET A 543 5.54 -37.18 49.59
C MET A 543 6.95 -37.28 49.02
N GLN A 544 7.73 -38.28 49.43
CA GLN A 544 9.07 -38.50 48.89
C GLN A 544 9.03 -38.84 47.40
N LEU A 545 8.12 -39.74 46.98
CA LEU A 545 7.89 -40.06 45.58
C LEU A 545 7.46 -38.83 44.78
N TYR A 546 6.54 -38.04 45.33
CA TYR A 546 6.08 -36.82 44.68
C TYR A 546 7.21 -35.78 44.51
N GLN A 547 8.06 -35.61 45.52
CA GLN A 547 9.24 -34.72 45.47
C GLN A 547 10.31 -35.16 44.46
N GLN A 548 10.46 -36.47 44.25
CA GLN A 548 11.37 -37.00 43.22
C GLN A 548 10.90 -36.65 41.79
N GLY A 549 9.63 -36.30 41.61
CA GLY A 549 9.06 -35.86 40.34
C GLY A 549 9.03 -36.96 39.28
N GLY A 550 8.50 -36.61 38.10
CA GLY A 550 8.32 -37.52 36.98
C GLY A 550 7.05 -38.37 37.09
N LYS A 551 6.43 -38.61 35.93
CA LYS A 551 5.11 -39.27 35.79
C LYS A 551 4.97 -40.55 36.60
N ASN A 552 5.94 -41.47 36.53
CA ASN A 552 5.87 -42.75 37.24
C ASN A 552 5.87 -42.58 38.78
N ASN A 553 6.67 -41.65 39.29
CA ASN A 553 6.71 -41.40 40.73
C ASN A 553 5.44 -40.65 41.20
N MET A 554 4.91 -39.75 40.38
CA MET A 554 3.61 -39.10 40.63
C MET A 554 2.46 -40.12 40.65
N GLU A 555 2.43 -41.08 39.72
CA GLU A 555 1.43 -42.16 39.71
C GLU A 555 1.52 -43.06 40.95
N LYS A 556 2.74 -43.39 41.41
CA LYS A 556 2.95 -44.14 42.66
C LYS A 556 2.55 -43.34 43.90
N ALA A 557 2.92 -42.06 43.97
CA ALA A 557 2.53 -41.17 45.06
C ALA A 557 1.00 -41.04 45.15
N LEU A 558 0.33 -40.89 44.00
CA LEU A 558 -1.12 -40.82 43.89
C LEU A 558 -1.79 -42.09 44.43
N ALA A 559 -1.25 -43.28 44.15
CA ALA A 559 -1.77 -44.53 44.66
C ALA A 559 -1.75 -44.57 46.20
N GLU A 560 -0.64 -44.17 46.83
CA GLU A 560 -0.53 -44.10 48.29
C GLU A 560 -1.48 -43.07 48.90
N PHE A 561 -1.59 -41.87 48.32
CA PHE A 561 -2.54 -40.86 48.79
C PHE A 561 -3.99 -41.31 48.70
N ARG A 562 -4.37 -42.06 47.66
CA ARG A 562 -5.72 -42.64 47.53
C ARG A 562 -6.03 -43.63 48.65
N VAL A 563 -5.06 -44.43 49.08
CA VAL A 563 -5.23 -45.33 50.24
C VAL A 563 -5.53 -44.52 51.50
N ILE A 564 -4.80 -43.43 51.74
CA ILE A 564 -5.01 -42.53 52.89
C ILE A 564 -6.40 -41.88 52.81
N ASN A 565 -6.77 -41.35 51.63
CA ASN A 565 -8.06 -40.68 51.42
C ASN A 565 -9.27 -41.61 51.59
N ASN A 566 -9.15 -42.88 51.19
CA ASN A 566 -10.23 -43.84 51.38
C ASN A 566 -10.46 -44.18 52.86
N LYS A 567 -9.41 -44.12 53.69
CA LYS A 567 -9.51 -44.41 55.13
C LYS A 567 -9.91 -43.17 55.95
N TYR A 568 -9.49 -41.98 55.51
CA TYR A 568 -9.82 -40.69 56.14
C TYR A 568 -10.35 -39.70 55.10
N PRO A 569 -11.61 -39.86 54.65
CA PRO A 569 -12.20 -39.01 53.62
C PRO A 569 -12.34 -37.54 54.04
N ASP A 570 -12.35 -37.27 55.35
CA ASP A 570 -12.40 -35.92 55.92
C ASP A 570 -11.01 -35.24 55.99
N TYR A 571 -9.94 -35.93 55.58
CA TYR A 571 -8.59 -35.35 55.58
C TYR A 571 -8.31 -34.53 54.32
N ILE A 572 -8.79 -33.28 54.37
CA ILE A 572 -8.76 -32.29 53.29
C ILE A 572 -7.39 -32.15 52.63
N GLN A 573 -6.30 -32.16 53.41
CA GLN A 573 -4.94 -31.98 52.88
C GLN A 573 -4.57 -33.07 51.86
N VAL A 574 -4.99 -34.31 52.09
CA VAL A 574 -4.73 -35.39 51.13
C VAL A 574 -5.59 -35.24 49.87
N ALA A 575 -6.85 -34.81 50.00
CA ALA A 575 -7.68 -34.52 48.84
C ALA A 575 -7.08 -33.41 47.95
N ILE A 576 -6.51 -32.36 48.57
CA ILE A 576 -5.79 -31.29 47.87
C ILE A 576 -4.58 -31.84 47.11
N ILE A 577 -3.76 -32.69 47.75
CA ILE A 577 -2.57 -33.27 47.12
C ILE A 577 -2.96 -34.20 45.96
N ILE A 578 -3.99 -35.02 46.13
CA ILE A 578 -4.52 -35.88 45.06
C ILE A 578 -4.99 -35.02 43.88
N ASN A 579 -5.77 -33.97 44.13
CA ASN A 579 -6.24 -33.06 43.09
C ASN A 579 -5.09 -32.47 42.28
N LYS A 580 -4.05 -32.03 42.99
CA LYS A 580 -2.85 -31.45 42.39
C LYS A 580 -2.12 -32.45 41.49
N ILE A 581 -1.82 -33.64 42.01
CA ILE A 581 -1.11 -34.68 41.26
C ILE A 581 -1.92 -35.14 40.05
N GLU A 582 -3.22 -35.37 40.22
CA GLU A 582 -4.07 -35.79 39.11
C GLU A 582 -4.18 -34.71 38.02
N SER A 583 -4.30 -33.44 38.40
CA SER A 583 -4.33 -32.33 37.46
C SER A 583 -3.00 -32.25 36.70
N GLN A 584 -1.86 -32.35 37.40
CA GLN A 584 -0.54 -32.40 36.78
C GLN A 584 -0.44 -33.53 35.75
N LEU A 585 -0.78 -34.77 36.14
CA LEU A 585 -0.75 -35.93 35.25
C LEU A 585 -1.67 -35.77 34.03
N ARG A 586 -2.88 -35.21 34.21
CA ARG A 586 -3.82 -34.95 33.11
C ARG A 586 -3.26 -33.96 32.09
N PHE A 587 -2.66 -32.87 32.56
CA PHE A 587 -2.12 -31.82 31.69
C PHE A 587 -0.66 -32.08 31.24
N GLU A 588 0.05 -33.05 31.84
CA GLU A 588 1.38 -33.53 31.40
C GLU A 588 1.28 -34.48 30.21
N VAL A 589 0.27 -35.36 30.21
CA VAL A 589 0.11 -36.42 29.19
C VAL A 589 -0.44 -35.89 27.85
N THR A 590 -1.04 -34.70 27.84
CA THR A 590 -1.53 -34.06 26.61
C THR A 590 -0.44 -33.62 25.65
N GLU A 591 0.84 -33.56 26.04
CA GLU A 591 1.94 -33.23 25.10
C GLU A 591 2.52 -34.45 24.36
N GLU A 592 2.39 -35.67 24.88
CA GLU A 592 2.82 -36.89 24.17
C GLU A 592 1.78 -37.37 23.14
N ARG A 593 0.51 -36.97 23.29
CA ARG A 593 -0.55 -37.21 22.32
C ARG A 593 -1.04 -35.89 21.72
N GLU A 594 -0.31 -35.45 20.70
CA GLU A 594 -0.80 -34.87 19.42
C GLU A 594 0.09 -33.75 18.86
N ALA A 595 1.22 -34.15 18.29
CA ALA A 595 1.50 -33.85 16.89
C ALA A 595 2.47 -34.94 16.41
N LYS A 596 2.09 -35.69 15.39
CA LYS A 596 3.01 -36.57 14.69
C LYS A 596 4.10 -35.66 14.11
N LYS A 597 5.24 -35.50 14.81
CA LYS A 597 6.33 -34.63 14.36
C LYS A 597 6.72 -35.05 12.95
N LEU A 598 6.51 -34.14 12.00
CA LEU A 598 6.90 -34.34 10.60
C LEU A 598 8.39 -34.67 10.55
N THR A 599 8.76 -35.70 9.78
CA THR A 599 10.16 -35.97 9.50
C THR A 599 10.81 -34.77 8.78
N PRO A 600 12.14 -34.59 8.84
CA PRO A 600 12.81 -33.51 8.11
C PRO A 600 12.40 -33.43 6.64
N ARG A 601 12.24 -34.59 5.99
CA ARG A 601 11.77 -34.69 4.60
C ARG A 601 10.32 -34.23 4.43
N GLN A 602 9.44 -34.54 5.37
CA GLN A 602 8.06 -34.05 5.34
C GLN A 602 7.98 -32.54 5.58
N GLN A 603 8.82 -31.98 6.45
CA GLN A 603 8.90 -30.52 6.65
C GLN A 603 9.39 -29.79 5.39
N GLU A 604 10.36 -30.38 4.69
CA GLU A 604 10.85 -29.86 3.41
C GLU A 604 9.76 -29.87 2.33
N LEU A 605 9.05 -31.00 2.19
CA LEU A 605 7.92 -31.11 1.26
C LEU A 605 6.77 -30.15 1.59
N VAL A 606 6.46 -29.97 2.88
CA VAL A 606 5.46 -28.98 3.33
C VAL A 606 5.88 -27.57 2.91
N ARG A 607 7.14 -27.17 3.13
CA ARG A 607 7.65 -25.87 2.67
C ARG A 607 7.56 -25.75 1.14
N GLU A 608 8.04 -26.75 0.40
CA GLU A 608 8.07 -26.74 -1.06
C GLU A 608 6.66 -26.55 -1.65
N TYR A 609 5.70 -27.36 -1.23
CA TYR A 609 4.31 -27.25 -1.71
C TYR A 609 3.66 -25.94 -1.26
N TYR A 610 3.96 -25.47 -0.05
CA TYR A 610 3.41 -24.20 0.44
C TYR A 610 3.87 -23.02 -0.43
N PHE A 611 5.17 -22.95 -0.77
CA PHE A 611 5.72 -21.89 -1.62
C PHE A 611 5.27 -22.00 -3.09
N LYS A 612 5.15 -23.21 -3.63
CA LYS A 612 4.53 -23.41 -4.96
C LYS A 612 3.10 -22.87 -5.00
N GLY A 613 2.32 -23.11 -3.95
CA GLY A 613 0.97 -22.56 -3.83
C GLY A 613 0.96 -21.03 -3.80
N ILE A 614 1.90 -20.39 -3.09
CA ILE A 614 2.06 -18.92 -3.09
C ILE A 614 2.41 -18.38 -4.49
N ASN A 615 3.33 -19.03 -5.21
CA ASN A 615 3.72 -18.60 -6.55
C ASN A 615 2.52 -18.66 -7.53
N TYR A 616 1.75 -19.75 -7.49
CA TYR A 616 0.51 -19.85 -8.27
C TYR A 616 -0.51 -18.78 -7.88
N TYR A 617 -0.65 -18.48 -6.59
CA TYR A 617 -1.54 -17.43 -6.11
C TYR A 617 -1.14 -16.05 -6.63
N SER A 618 0.14 -15.68 -6.57
CA SER A 618 0.64 -14.38 -7.08
C SER A 618 0.45 -14.22 -8.59
N ASN A 619 0.39 -15.33 -9.34
CA ASN A 619 0.12 -15.34 -10.78
C ASN A 619 -1.38 -15.46 -11.11
N ASN A 620 -2.28 -15.25 -10.15
CA ASN A 620 -3.73 -15.40 -10.27
C ASN A 620 -4.20 -16.82 -10.69
N GLN A 621 -3.36 -17.83 -10.51
CA GLN A 621 -3.66 -19.23 -10.81
C GLN A 621 -4.24 -19.92 -9.56
N PHE A 622 -5.40 -19.46 -9.10
CA PHE A 622 -5.97 -19.83 -7.80
C PHE A 622 -6.26 -21.32 -7.62
N GLU A 623 -6.68 -22.03 -8.67
CA GLU A 623 -6.94 -23.49 -8.61
C GLU A 623 -5.64 -24.30 -8.42
N LEU A 624 -4.55 -23.88 -9.08
CA LEU A 624 -3.24 -24.51 -8.89
C LEU A 624 -2.69 -24.21 -7.50
N ALA A 625 -2.91 -23.00 -6.99
CA ALA A 625 -2.55 -22.62 -5.61
C ALA A 625 -3.27 -23.51 -4.58
N ILE A 626 -4.58 -23.71 -4.74
CA ILE A 626 -5.37 -24.61 -3.89
C ILE A 626 -4.81 -26.04 -3.95
N THR A 627 -4.44 -26.52 -5.14
CA THR A 627 -3.93 -27.88 -5.34
C THR A 627 -2.63 -28.10 -4.55
N GLU A 628 -1.68 -27.17 -4.62
CA GLU A 628 -0.42 -27.26 -3.88
C GLU A 628 -0.63 -27.16 -2.36
N TRP A 629 -1.49 -26.25 -1.89
CA TRP A 629 -1.83 -26.17 -0.47
C TRP A 629 -2.60 -27.37 0.06
N ARG A 630 -3.36 -28.08 -0.78
CA ARG A 630 -3.96 -29.38 -0.39
C ARG A 630 -2.90 -30.46 -0.18
N LYS A 631 -1.80 -30.45 -0.95
CA LYS A 631 -0.66 -31.36 -0.70
C LYS A 631 0.02 -31.06 0.64
N VAL A 632 0.10 -29.79 1.02
CA VAL A 632 0.53 -29.40 2.37
C VAL A 632 -0.37 -30.03 3.43
N LEU A 633 -1.69 -29.90 3.28
CA LEU A 633 -2.67 -30.47 4.21
C LEU A 633 -2.71 -32.01 4.21
N ALA A 634 -2.26 -32.65 3.13
CA ALA A 634 -2.11 -34.10 3.10
C ALA A 634 -0.94 -34.60 3.98
N ILE A 635 0.09 -33.77 4.18
CA ILE A 635 1.26 -34.09 5.00
C ILE A 635 1.09 -33.56 6.42
N ASP A 636 0.61 -32.34 6.56
CA ASP A 636 0.28 -31.66 7.81
C ASP A 636 -1.18 -31.19 7.80
N PRO A 637 -2.12 -32.06 8.23
CA PRO A 637 -3.55 -31.74 8.25
C PRO A 637 -3.91 -30.51 9.10
N ASN A 638 -3.03 -30.13 10.03
CA ASN A 638 -3.20 -28.99 10.92
C ASN A 638 -2.47 -27.73 10.43
N HIS A 639 -1.96 -27.72 9.19
CA HIS A 639 -1.24 -26.57 8.64
C HIS A 639 -2.17 -25.38 8.34
N GLU A 640 -2.38 -24.52 9.34
CA GLU A 640 -3.34 -23.40 9.30
C GLU A 640 -3.13 -22.43 8.14
N LYS A 641 -1.87 -22.12 7.77
CA LYS A 641 -1.60 -21.22 6.63
C LYS A 641 -2.17 -21.74 5.31
N ALA A 642 -2.10 -23.05 5.09
CA ALA A 642 -2.58 -23.68 3.87
C ALA A 642 -4.12 -23.67 3.83
N LYS A 643 -4.79 -23.94 4.96
CA LYS A 643 -6.25 -23.84 5.09
C LYS A 643 -6.76 -22.43 4.79
N ASN A 644 -6.14 -21.41 5.40
CA ASN A 644 -6.53 -20.02 5.24
C ASN A 644 -6.35 -19.53 3.80
N ASN A 645 -5.23 -19.88 3.17
CA ASN A 645 -4.97 -19.47 1.80
C ASN A 645 -5.90 -20.18 0.79
N ILE A 646 -6.25 -21.45 1.01
CA ILE A 646 -7.29 -22.14 0.23
C ILE A 646 -8.63 -21.40 0.37
N LYS A 647 -9.03 -21.03 1.59
CA LYS A 647 -10.28 -20.29 1.83
C LYS A 647 -10.31 -18.96 1.07
N LYS A 648 -9.21 -18.22 1.04
CA LYS A 648 -9.08 -16.98 0.26
C LYS A 648 -9.24 -17.25 -1.25
N CYS A 649 -8.57 -18.27 -1.79
CA CYS A 649 -8.73 -18.64 -3.20
C CYS A 649 -10.16 -19.05 -3.55
N LEU A 650 -10.84 -19.80 -2.68
CA LEU A 650 -12.22 -20.21 -2.92
C LEU A 650 -13.16 -18.99 -3.01
N ILE A 651 -12.98 -18.02 -2.12
CA ILE A 651 -13.71 -16.74 -2.18
C ILE A 651 -13.44 -16.00 -3.50
N LEU A 652 -12.18 -15.91 -3.93
CA LEU A 652 -11.80 -15.26 -5.19
C LEU A 652 -12.34 -15.97 -6.43
N LEU A 653 -12.56 -17.29 -6.34
CA LEU A 653 -13.19 -18.11 -7.39
C LEU A 653 -14.73 -18.13 -7.29
N GLY A 654 -15.32 -17.45 -6.30
CA GLY A 654 -16.77 -17.39 -6.09
C GLY A 654 -17.38 -18.71 -5.58
N ARG A 655 -16.62 -19.50 -4.80
CA ARG A 655 -17.04 -20.80 -4.24
C ARG A 655 -17.12 -20.81 -2.72
#